data_AF-A0A1D6IVM6-F1
#
_entry.id   AF-A0A1D6IVM6-F1
#
_cell.length_a   1.000
_cell.length_b   1.000
_cell.length_c   1.000
_cell.angle_alpha   90.00
_cell.angle_beta   90.00
_cell.angle_gamma   90.00
#
_symmetry.space_group_name_H-M   'P 1'
#
loop_
_entity.id
_entity.type
_entity.pdbx_description
1 polymer ?
#
loop_
_entity_poly.entity_id
_entity_poly.type
_entity_poly.pdbx_seq_one_letter_code
_entity_poly.pdbx_strand_id
1 'polypeptide(L)'
;MHNAENEIKQAKLEASSEKPSAPDNAVQDGKNNSDISVSYGSELNPEDGSKAPAVDNRSNLQAVLRSLPQPELRLLCSLLAHDGLSDSAYLLVGEVLKKIVALAPFFCCHFINELARSMQNLTLRAMKELHLYENSEKALLSSSSANGTAVLRVVQALSSLVNTLQERKDPEQPAEKDHSDAVSQISEINTALDSLWLELSNCISKIESSSEYASNLSPASASAAMLTTGVAPPLPAGTQNLLPYIESFFVTCEKLRPGQPDAVQDASTSDMEDASTSSGGQRSSACQASLDEKQNAFVKFSEKHRRLLNAFIRQNSGLLEKSFSLMLKIPRLIDFDNKRAYFRSKIKHQYDHHHHSPVRISVRRPYILEDSYNQLRMRSPQDLKGRLTVQFQGEEGIDAGGLTREWYQSISRVIVDKSALLFTTVGNDLTFQPNPNSVYQTEHLSYFKFVGRVVGKALFDGQLLDAHFTRSFYKHILGVKVTYHDIEAIDPSYYKNLKWMLENDISDVLDLTFSMDADEEKLILYEKAEVTDCELIPGGRNIRVTEENKHEYVDRVAEHRLTTAIRPQINAFLEGFNELIPRELISIFNDKELELLISGLPDIDLDDLKTNTEYSGYSIASPVVQWFWEIVQGFSKEDKARFLQFVTGTSKVPLEGFSELQGISGPQRFQIHKAYGSTNHLPSAHTCFNQLDLPEYTSKEQLQERLLLAIHEANEGFGFG
;
A
#
# COMPACT_ATOMS: atom_id res chain seq x y z
N MET A 1 -29.80 -60.57 1.43
CA MET A 1 -29.46 -61.26 0.16
C MET A 1 -28.00 -60.92 -0.10
N HIS A 2 -27.08 -61.80 0.31
CA HIS A 2 -26.51 -62.89 -0.50
C HIS A 2 -25.64 -62.40 -1.66
N ASN A 3 -24.38 -62.80 -1.83
CA ASN A 3 -23.29 -63.37 -0.98
C ASN A 3 -21.97 -63.07 -1.79
N ALA A 4 -20.71 -63.16 -1.37
CA ALA A 4 -19.96 -63.83 -0.28
C ALA A 4 -18.75 -62.90 0.10
N GLU A 5 -18.20 -62.83 1.33
CA GLU A 5 -17.30 -63.78 2.04
C GLU A 5 -15.98 -64.05 1.27
N ASN A 6 -14.76 -64.00 1.84
CA ASN A 6 -14.26 -64.12 3.23
C ASN A 6 -13.16 -63.04 3.48
N GLU A 7 -12.72 -62.59 4.67
CA GLU A 7 -12.73 -63.03 6.09
C GLU A 7 -11.61 -64.01 6.56
N ILE A 8 -11.17 -63.84 7.83
CA ILE A 8 -10.35 -64.77 8.69
C ILE A 8 -8.84 -64.95 8.29
N LYS A 9 -7.79 -65.02 9.15
CA LYS A 9 -7.42 -64.74 10.58
C LYS A 9 -5.86 -64.55 10.63
N GLN A 10 -5.10 -64.03 11.63
CA GLN A 10 -5.19 -63.70 13.08
C GLN A 10 -4.34 -64.64 14.00
N ALA A 11 -3.70 -64.07 15.06
CA ALA A 11 -2.77 -64.65 16.07
C ALA A 11 -1.27 -64.83 15.64
N LYS A 12 -0.20 -64.79 16.48
CA LYS A 12 0.18 -64.32 17.86
C LYS A 12 1.02 -65.38 18.62
N LEU A 13 2.02 -64.95 19.44
CA LEU A 13 2.99 -65.74 20.25
C LEU A 13 4.08 -66.46 19.37
N GLU A 14 5.31 -66.84 19.76
CA GLU A 14 6.27 -66.65 20.88
C GLU A 14 7.66 -67.24 20.44
N ALA A 15 8.85 -67.18 21.07
CA ALA A 15 9.47 -66.50 22.24
C ALA A 15 11.04 -66.57 22.15
N SER A 16 11.78 -66.14 23.19
CA SER A 16 13.14 -66.60 23.65
C SER A 16 14.36 -66.52 22.70
N SER A 17 15.41 -65.71 23.01
CA SER A 17 16.71 -66.11 23.64
C SER A 17 17.84 -66.47 22.63
N GLU A 18 19.15 -66.29 22.84
CA GLU A 18 19.94 -65.90 24.03
C GLU A 18 21.32 -65.23 23.67
N LYS A 19 22.17 -64.91 24.66
CA LYS A 19 23.52 -64.30 24.53
C LYS A 19 24.64 -65.34 24.30
N PRO A 20 25.83 -64.94 23.78
CA PRO A 20 27.02 -64.65 24.64
C PRO A 20 27.94 -63.52 24.06
N SER A 21 29.00 -62.99 24.69
CA SER A 21 29.44 -62.83 26.10
C SER A 21 30.61 -61.80 26.16
N ALA A 22 30.90 -61.18 27.31
CA ALA A 22 32.03 -60.23 27.49
C ALA A 22 33.39 -60.97 27.67
N PRO A 23 34.56 -60.26 27.65
CA PRO A 23 35.03 -59.39 28.76
C PRO A 23 35.74 -58.07 28.31
N ASP A 24 36.24 -57.14 29.14
CA ASP A 24 35.85 -56.57 30.46
C ASP A 24 36.73 -55.31 30.79
N ASN A 25 36.51 -54.66 31.95
CA ASN A 25 37.38 -53.73 32.71
C ASN A 25 37.57 -52.24 32.29
N ALA A 26 36.83 -51.38 33.00
CA ALA A 26 37.22 -50.08 33.61
C ALA A 26 37.59 -48.88 32.70
N VAL A 27 37.37 -47.60 33.06
CA VAL A 27 37.15 -46.93 34.38
C VAL A 27 35.98 -45.90 34.32
N GLN A 28 35.37 -45.66 35.48
CA GLN A 28 34.51 -44.55 35.98
C GLN A 28 34.37 -43.22 35.17
N ASP A 29 33.30 -42.42 35.31
CA ASP A 29 32.16 -42.49 36.25
C ASP A 29 30.86 -41.86 35.70
N GLY A 30 29.71 -42.20 36.30
CA GLY A 30 28.39 -41.77 35.82
C GLY A 30 27.75 -40.60 36.61
N LYS A 31 26.81 -39.90 35.97
CA LYS A 31 25.84 -39.01 36.63
C LYS A 31 24.42 -39.36 36.17
N ASN A 32 23.48 -39.51 37.11
CA ASN A 32 22.06 -39.23 36.83
C ASN A 32 21.24 -38.98 38.11
N ASN A 33 20.56 -37.83 38.11
CA ASN A 33 19.28 -37.45 38.75
C ASN A 33 18.99 -37.52 40.27
N SER A 34 18.18 -36.51 40.65
CA SER A 34 17.15 -36.44 41.70
C SER A 34 17.54 -36.38 43.20
N ASP A 35 17.49 -35.15 43.70
CA ASP A 35 16.62 -34.68 44.81
C ASP A 35 16.92 -34.94 46.30
N ILE A 36 17.36 -33.84 46.93
CA ILE A 36 16.81 -33.22 48.17
C ILE A 36 17.23 -33.82 49.55
N SER A 37 17.59 -32.89 50.46
CA SER A 37 17.85 -33.04 51.92
C SER A 37 19.18 -33.76 52.29
N VAL A 38 19.76 -33.63 53.50
CA VAL A 38 19.23 -33.29 54.84
C VAL A 38 20.22 -32.45 55.68
N SER A 39 19.70 -31.60 56.59
CA SER A 39 20.32 -31.01 57.81
C SER A 39 21.55 -30.10 57.73
N TYR A 40 21.90 -29.30 58.76
CA TYR A 40 21.19 -28.45 59.77
C TYR A 40 22.18 -28.20 60.93
N GLY A 41 22.22 -26.96 61.46
CA GLY A 41 22.76 -26.63 62.78
C GLY A 41 23.82 -25.52 62.78
N SER A 42 23.69 -24.45 63.59
CA SER A 42 22.57 -24.03 64.44
C SER A 42 22.64 -22.52 64.71
N GLU A 43 21.48 -21.87 64.83
CA GLU A 43 21.21 -20.68 65.68
C GLU A 43 21.99 -19.37 65.41
N LEU A 44 21.46 -18.15 65.61
CA LEU A 44 20.27 -17.71 66.39
C LEU A 44 19.50 -16.57 65.67
N ASN A 45 18.42 -16.08 66.29
CA ASN A 45 17.47 -15.11 65.73
C ASN A 45 17.93 -13.62 65.83
N PRO A 46 17.25 -12.67 65.15
CA PRO A 46 17.77 -11.32 64.92
C PRO A 46 17.43 -10.30 66.02
N GLU A 47 18.31 -9.32 66.25
CA GLU A 47 17.90 -8.00 66.75
C GLU A 47 18.90 -6.87 66.41
N ASP A 48 18.37 -5.65 66.40
CA ASP A 48 18.99 -4.32 66.25
C ASP A 48 19.82 -3.98 64.99
N GLY A 49 19.89 -2.69 64.66
CA GLY A 49 20.23 -2.19 63.33
C GLY A 49 21.53 -1.40 63.21
N SER A 50 22.08 -1.38 61.99
CA SER A 50 23.05 -0.37 61.55
C SER A 50 23.03 -0.22 60.03
N LYS A 51 23.06 1.02 59.54
CA LYS A 51 23.05 1.33 58.10
C LYS A 51 24.40 0.98 57.46
N ALA A 52 24.42 -0.01 56.57
CA ALA A 52 25.43 -0.09 55.51
C ALA A 52 24.93 0.70 54.28
N PRO A 53 25.77 1.49 53.60
CA PRO A 53 25.35 2.24 52.41
C PRO A 53 25.14 1.30 51.23
N ALA A 54 24.15 1.60 50.39
CA ALA A 54 24.01 0.96 49.08
C ALA A 54 25.22 1.35 48.21
N VAL A 55 26.17 0.44 48.06
CA VAL A 55 27.32 0.63 47.17
C VAL A 55 26.82 0.74 45.73
N ASP A 56 27.34 1.73 45.00
CA ASP A 56 26.87 2.06 43.66
C ASP A 56 27.25 0.98 42.63
N ASN A 57 26.34 0.02 42.46
CA ASN A 57 26.45 -1.02 41.45
C ASN A 57 26.56 -0.45 40.02
N ARG A 58 26.13 0.79 39.75
CA ARG A 58 26.11 1.37 38.40
C ARG A 58 27.49 1.83 37.97
N SER A 59 28.25 2.51 38.85
CA SER A 59 29.66 2.85 38.57
C SER A 59 30.58 1.62 38.56
N ASN A 60 30.36 0.62 39.42
CA ASN A 60 31.07 -0.66 39.34
C ASN A 60 30.85 -1.35 37.97
N LEU A 61 29.60 -1.39 37.47
CA LEU A 61 29.30 -2.01 36.18
C LEU A 61 29.91 -1.20 35.01
N GLN A 62 29.92 0.13 35.08
CA GLN A 62 30.66 0.96 34.11
C GLN A 62 32.18 0.76 34.16
N ALA A 63 32.77 0.57 35.35
CA ALA A 63 34.20 0.27 35.49
C ALA A 63 34.56 -1.09 34.88
N VAL A 64 33.74 -2.12 35.12
CA VAL A 64 33.89 -3.44 34.49
C VAL A 64 33.75 -3.33 32.97
N LEU A 65 32.75 -2.62 32.45
CA LEU A 65 32.59 -2.43 31.01
C LEU A 65 33.76 -1.65 30.39
N ARG A 66 34.35 -0.65 31.09
CA ARG A 66 35.58 0.03 30.65
C ARG A 66 36.83 -0.86 30.68
N SER A 67 36.83 -1.93 31.47
CA SER A 67 37.92 -2.91 31.52
C SER A 67 37.85 -3.99 30.43
N LEU A 68 36.77 -4.03 29.64
CA LEU A 68 36.66 -4.95 28.51
C LEU A 68 37.77 -4.69 27.48
N PRO A 69 38.51 -5.72 27.05
CA PRO A 69 39.63 -5.54 26.15
C PRO A 69 39.16 -5.12 24.74
N GLN A 70 39.83 -4.10 24.22
CA GLN A 70 39.50 -3.46 22.93
C GLN A 70 39.58 -4.38 21.69
N PRO A 71 40.52 -5.33 21.56
CA PRO A 71 40.57 -6.23 20.40
C PRO A 71 39.30 -7.08 20.25
N GLU A 72 38.78 -7.62 21.35
CA GLU A 72 37.59 -8.46 21.41
C GLU A 72 36.32 -7.66 21.12
N LEU A 73 36.26 -6.40 21.58
CA LEU A 73 35.18 -5.46 21.23
C LEU A 73 35.18 -5.12 19.72
N ARG A 74 36.35 -5.02 19.09
CA ARG A 74 36.46 -4.84 17.62
C ARG A 74 36.12 -6.11 16.86
N LEU A 75 36.47 -7.27 17.40
CA LEU A 75 36.12 -8.58 16.82
C LEU A 75 34.60 -8.74 16.70
N LEU A 76 33.81 -8.30 17.69
CA LEU A 76 32.35 -8.29 17.58
C LEU A 76 31.85 -7.51 16.35
N CYS A 77 32.45 -6.37 16.03
CA CYS A 77 32.09 -5.62 14.82
C CYS A 77 32.53 -6.33 13.54
N SER A 78 33.75 -6.90 13.48
CA SER A 78 34.23 -7.57 12.27
C SER A 78 33.55 -8.91 11.99
N LEU A 79 33.04 -9.61 13.01
CA LEU A 79 32.23 -10.82 12.83
C LEU A 79 30.98 -10.57 11.98
N LEU A 80 30.36 -9.38 12.08
CA LEU A 80 29.22 -9.02 11.22
C LEU A 80 29.61 -8.84 9.74
N ALA A 81 30.88 -8.50 9.47
CA ALA A 81 31.44 -8.30 8.13
C ALA A 81 32.13 -9.55 7.56
N HIS A 82 32.06 -10.69 8.26
CA HIS A 82 32.66 -11.95 7.85
C HIS A 82 31.62 -13.07 7.68
N ASP A 83 31.89 -14.00 6.77
CA ASP A 83 31.01 -15.11 6.44
C ASP A 83 31.46 -16.41 7.12
N GLY A 84 30.52 -17.33 7.33
CA GLY A 84 30.79 -18.65 7.93
C GLY A 84 30.23 -18.87 9.34
N LEU A 85 29.44 -17.94 9.89
CA LEU A 85 28.60 -18.20 11.06
C LEU A 85 27.15 -18.48 10.63
N SER A 86 26.31 -18.91 11.58
CA SER A 86 24.86 -19.02 11.38
C SER A 86 24.13 -17.70 11.68
N ASP A 87 22.95 -17.53 11.11
CA ASP A 87 22.09 -16.34 11.31
C ASP A 87 21.83 -16.06 12.80
N SER A 88 21.61 -17.12 13.59
CA SER A 88 21.45 -17.01 15.05
C SER A 88 22.67 -16.42 15.77
N ALA A 89 23.88 -16.67 15.26
CA ALA A 89 25.10 -16.07 15.79
C ALA A 89 25.25 -14.60 15.37
N TYR A 90 24.91 -14.24 14.12
CA TYR A 90 24.92 -12.84 13.68
C TYR A 90 23.88 -11.99 14.44
N LEU A 91 22.67 -12.52 14.66
CA LEU A 91 21.64 -11.90 15.50
C LEU A 91 22.12 -11.72 16.95
N LEU A 92 22.79 -12.72 17.52
CA LEU A 92 23.36 -12.65 18.87
C LEU A 92 24.44 -11.56 18.96
N VAL A 93 25.33 -11.44 17.98
CA VAL A 93 26.35 -10.37 17.93
C VAL A 93 25.71 -8.98 17.87
N GLY A 94 24.69 -8.78 17.04
CA GLY A 94 23.94 -7.52 16.97
C GLY A 94 23.27 -7.16 18.31
N GLU A 95 22.61 -8.12 18.95
CA GLU A 95 22.00 -7.93 20.27
C GLU A 95 23.03 -7.70 21.39
N VAL A 96 24.23 -8.27 21.31
CA VAL A 96 25.35 -7.99 22.24
C VAL A 96 25.84 -6.55 22.07
N LEU A 97 26.11 -6.09 20.85
CA LEU A 97 26.54 -4.71 20.57
C LEU A 97 25.50 -3.70 21.10
N LYS A 98 24.22 -3.93 20.81
CA LYS A 98 23.09 -3.11 21.27
C LYS A 98 22.98 -3.07 22.80
N LYS A 99 23.12 -4.21 23.49
CA LYS A 99 23.09 -4.28 24.96
C LYS A 99 24.31 -3.63 25.62
N ILE A 100 25.50 -3.74 25.03
CA ILE A 100 26.69 -3.02 25.50
C ILE A 100 26.46 -1.51 25.42
N VAL A 101 25.95 -0.99 24.31
CA VAL A 101 25.70 0.46 24.17
C VAL A 101 24.56 0.95 25.08
N ALA A 102 23.50 0.18 25.27
CA ALA A 102 22.43 0.53 26.20
C ALA A 102 22.94 0.70 27.65
N LEU A 103 23.93 -0.11 28.07
CA LEU A 103 24.56 -0.05 29.39
C LEU A 103 25.72 0.97 29.47
N ALA A 104 26.48 1.14 28.38
CA ALA A 104 27.68 1.97 28.30
C ALA A 104 27.75 2.74 26.95
N PRO A 105 27.04 3.88 26.82
CA PRO A 105 26.88 4.60 25.56
C PRO A 105 28.17 5.07 24.89
N PHE A 106 29.25 5.28 25.66
CA PHE A 106 30.57 5.70 25.14
C PHE A 106 31.22 4.67 24.18
N PHE A 107 30.73 3.42 24.16
CA PHE A 107 31.12 2.45 23.14
C PHE A 107 30.44 2.65 21.78
N CYS A 108 29.37 3.45 21.68
CA CYS A 108 28.61 3.60 20.44
C CYS A 108 29.48 4.15 19.30
N CYS A 109 30.19 5.25 19.54
CA CYS A 109 31.07 5.86 18.54
C CYS A 109 32.28 4.94 18.21
N HIS A 110 32.76 4.17 19.19
CA HIS A 110 33.80 3.16 18.96
C HIS A 110 33.32 2.03 18.03
N PHE A 111 32.09 1.53 18.22
CA PHE A 111 31.50 0.53 17.34
C PHE A 111 31.16 1.09 15.95
N ILE A 112 30.60 2.30 15.86
CA ILE A 112 30.34 2.98 14.59
C ILE A 112 31.65 3.12 13.79
N ASN A 113 32.75 3.56 14.41
CA ASN A 113 34.06 3.70 13.76
C ASN A 113 34.64 2.36 13.25
N GLU A 114 34.38 1.25 13.93
CA GLU A 114 34.86 -0.08 13.51
C GLU A 114 33.98 -0.70 12.42
N LEU A 115 32.66 -0.49 12.51
CA LEU A 115 31.69 -0.87 11.48
C LEU A 115 31.86 -0.03 10.21
N ALA A 116 32.25 1.26 10.32
CA ALA A 116 32.60 2.13 9.20
C ALA A 116 33.81 1.59 8.41
N ARG A 117 34.91 1.27 9.12
CA ARG A 117 36.11 0.64 8.50
C ARG A 117 35.81 -0.74 7.91
N SER A 118 34.90 -1.50 8.53
CA SER A 118 34.41 -2.77 7.98
C SER A 118 33.61 -2.54 6.69
N MET A 119 32.71 -1.55 6.68
CA MET A 119 31.89 -1.20 5.51
C MET A 119 32.73 -0.75 4.32
N GLN A 120 33.73 0.12 4.51
CA GLN A 120 34.64 0.54 3.43
C GLN A 120 35.30 -0.66 2.70
N ASN A 121 35.66 -1.71 3.45
CA ASN A 121 36.22 -2.94 2.89
C ASN A 121 35.15 -3.84 2.23
N LEU A 122 33.93 -3.85 2.76
CA LEU A 122 32.80 -4.57 2.16
C LEU A 122 32.35 -3.94 0.84
N THR A 123 32.19 -2.62 0.77
CA THR A 123 31.83 -1.87 -0.45
C THR A 123 32.74 -2.23 -1.63
N LEU A 124 34.06 -2.26 -1.42
CA LEU A 124 35.05 -2.62 -2.44
C LEU A 124 35.00 -4.10 -2.90
N ARG A 125 34.36 -4.99 -2.13
CA ARG A 125 34.10 -6.39 -2.53
C ARG A 125 32.73 -6.51 -3.20
N ALA A 126 31.72 -5.87 -2.63
CA ALA A 126 30.36 -5.81 -3.13
C ALA A 126 30.27 -5.22 -4.54
N MET A 127 30.96 -4.10 -4.82
CA MET A 127 31.03 -3.55 -6.19
C MET A 127 31.64 -4.54 -7.19
N LYS A 128 32.64 -5.33 -6.79
CA LYS A 128 33.25 -6.37 -7.66
C LYS A 128 32.32 -7.55 -7.88
N GLU A 129 31.50 -7.92 -6.89
CA GLU A 129 30.46 -8.94 -7.02
C GLU A 129 29.32 -8.47 -7.93
N LEU A 130 28.85 -7.23 -7.77
CA LEU A 130 27.86 -6.62 -8.65
C LEU A 130 28.36 -6.49 -10.09
N HIS A 131 29.60 -6.07 -10.31
CA HIS A 131 30.22 -6.10 -11.65
C HIS A 131 30.38 -7.53 -12.21
N LEU A 132 30.55 -8.55 -11.38
CA LEU A 132 30.60 -9.94 -11.85
C LEU A 132 29.21 -10.42 -12.31
N TYR A 133 28.15 -10.06 -11.58
CA TYR A 133 26.76 -10.30 -11.98
C TYR A 133 26.38 -9.51 -13.24
N GLU A 134 26.75 -8.24 -13.31
CA GLU A 134 26.55 -7.33 -14.45
C GLU A 134 27.14 -7.86 -15.77
N ASN A 135 28.24 -8.61 -15.70
CA ASN A 135 28.97 -9.11 -16.87
C ASN A 135 28.83 -10.63 -17.08
N SER A 136 28.07 -11.35 -16.25
CA SER A 136 27.89 -12.80 -16.36
C SER A 136 26.60 -13.31 -15.69
N GLU A 137 25.58 -13.60 -16.49
CA GLU A 137 24.36 -14.28 -16.02
C GLU A 137 24.66 -15.64 -15.37
N LYS A 138 25.77 -16.30 -15.74
CA LYS A 138 26.21 -17.55 -15.09
C LYS A 138 26.75 -17.33 -13.67
N ALA A 139 27.27 -16.13 -13.34
CA ALA A 139 27.68 -15.81 -11.98
C ALA A 139 26.46 -15.62 -11.06
N LEU A 140 25.44 -14.90 -11.53
CA LEU A 140 24.15 -14.72 -10.85
C LEU A 140 23.53 -16.06 -10.40
N LEU A 141 23.71 -17.11 -11.21
CA LEU A 141 23.20 -18.46 -10.99
C LEU A 141 24.05 -19.35 -10.07
N SER A 142 25.29 -18.97 -9.72
CA SER A 142 26.27 -19.91 -9.13
C SER A 142 27.00 -19.46 -7.85
N SER A 143 26.99 -18.17 -7.50
CA SER A 143 27.36 -17.73 -6.15
C SER A 143 26.13 -17.45 -5.29
N SER A 144 26.28 -17.57 -3.96
CA SER A 144 25.39 -16.94 -2.99
C SER A 144 25.93 -15.57 -2.61
N SER A 145 25.04 -14.59 -2.40
CA SER A 145 25.37 -13.19 -2.09
C SER A 145 25.94 -13.00 -0.68
N ALA A 146 27.18 -13.46 -0.49
CA ALA A 146 27.89 -13.42 0.79
C ALA A 146 28.18 -11.97 1.20
N ASN A 147 28.80 -11.16 0.31
CA ASN A 147 29.09 -9.76 0.62
C ASN A 147 27.80 -8.94 0.75
N GLY A 148 26.75 -9.23 -0.02
CA GLY A 148 25.45 -8.55 0.13
C GLY A 148 24.80 -8.82 1.49
N THR A 149 24.85 -10.07 1.94
CA THR A 149 24.39 -10.45 3.29
C THR A 149 25.26 -9.82 4.38
N ALA A 150 26.56 -9.62 4.14
CA ALA A 150 27.47 -8.94 5.07
C ALA A 150 27.23 -7.42 5.14
N VAL A 151 26.99 -6.76 3.99
CA VAL A 151 26.58 -5.35 3.94
C VAL A 151 25.28 -5.16 4.71
N LEU A 152 24.27 -6.02 4.50
CA LEU A 152 22.99 -5.94 5.21
C LEU A 152 23.14 -6.05 6.73
N ARG A 153 23.92 -7.04 7.21
CA ARG A 153 24.22 -7.22 8.64
C ARG A 153 24.87 -5.98 9.27
N VAL A 154 25.87 -5.39 8.60
CA VAL A 154 26.59 -4.21 9.13
C VAL A 154 25.73 -2.94 9.03
N VAL A 155 24.94 -2.76 7.96
CA VAL A 155 23.96 -1.67 7.80
C VAL A 155 22.88 -1.70 8.89
N GLN A 156 22.32 -2.89 9.18
CA GLN A 156 21.34 -3.06 10.25
C GLN A 156 21.93 -2.81 11.65
N ALA A 157 23.16 -3.26 11.90
CA ALA A 157 23.85 -3.00 13.17
C ALA A 157 24.15 -1.51 13.37
N LEU A 158 24.66 -0.83 12.33
CA LEU A 158 24.84 0.63 12.32
C LEU A 158 23.51 1.35 12.61
N SER A 159 22.41 0.96 11.94
CA SER A 159 21.08 1.54 12.14
C SER A 159 20.60 1.44 13.60
N SER A 160 20.72 0.26 14.23
CA SER A 160 20.35 0.09 15.64
C SER A 160 21.21 0.94 16.59
N LEU A 161 22.48 1.20 16.26
CA LEU A 161 23.37 2.05 17.04
C LEU A 161 23.01 3.53 16.88
N VAL A 162 22.70 3.97 15.66
CA VAL A 162 22.29 5.35 15.34
C VAL A 162 20.99 5.74 16.04
N ASN A 163 19.97 4.86 16.03
CA ASN A 163 18.71 5.12 16.75
C ASN A 163 18.96 5.30 18.25
N THR A 164 19.84 4.48 18.85
CA THR A 164 20.22 4.56 20.27
C THR A 164 20.94 5.88 20.63
N LEU A 165 21.55 6.57 19.66
CA LEU A 165 22.09 7.92 19.84
C LEU A 165 21.02 9.01 19.73
N GLN A 166 20.01 8.83 18.87
CA GLN A 166 18.95 9.82 18.64
C GLN A 166 17.90 9.87 19.76
N GLU A 167 17.65 8.75 20.44
CA GLU A 167 16.71 8.65 21.57
C GLU A 167 17.17 9.43 22.82
N ARG A 168 18.45 9.82 22.93
CA ARG A 168 18.99 10.53 24.11
C ARG A 168 19.05 12.04 23.92
N LYS A 169 18.02 12.74 24.40
CA LYS A 169 18.00 14.21 24.59
C LYS A 169 18.20 14.64 26.06
N ASP A 170 18.99 13.89 26.85
CA ASP A 170 19.35 14.27 28.22
C ASP A 170 20.49 15.32 28.24
N PRO A 171 20.38 16.48 28.92
CA PRO A 171 21.32 17.60 28.72
C PRO A 171 22.68 17.53 29.44
N GLU A 172 22.92 16.56 30.33
CA GLU A 172 24.02 16.63 31.31
C GLU A 172 25.17 15.62 31.10
N GLN A 173 25.98 15.80 30.04
CA GLN A 173 27.44 15.55 29.99
C GLN A 173 28.01 15.84 28.58
N PRO A 174 29.35 15.90 28.36
CA PRO A 174 29.94 16.40 27.10
C PRO A 174 29.86 15.38 25.94
N ALA A 175 28.63 15.13 25.46
CA ALA A 175 28.34 14.21 24.37
C ALA A 175 28.41 14.85 22.97
N GLU A 176 28.42 16.19 22.86
CA GLU A 176 28.36 16.91 21.57
C GLU A 176 29.47 16.51 20.60
N LYS A 177 30.71 16.34 21.09
CA LYS A 177 31.83 15.96 20.24
C LYS A 177 31.72 14.51 19.76
N ASP A 178 31.51 13.56 20.67
CA ASP A 178 31.36 12.15 20.32
C ASP A 178 30.18 11.92 19.36
N HIS A 179 29.09 12.69 19.52
CA HIS A 179 27.95 12.68 18.61
C HIS A 179 28.28 13.29 17.24
N SER A 180 28.99 14.43 17.19
CA SER A 180 29.46 15.05 15.95
C SER A 180 30.41 14.13 15.16
N ASP A 181 31.37 13.50 15.85
CA ASP A 181 32.33 12.58 15.23
C ASP A 181 31.61 11.33 14.68
N ALA A 182 30.61 10.79 15.39
CA ALA A 182 29.75 9.72 14.88
C ALA A 182 28.91 10.14 13.68
N VAL A 183 28.32 11.34 13.67
CA VAL A 183 27.54 11.87 12.54
C VAL A 183 28.41 12.10 11.30
N SER A 184 29.66 12.56 11.45
CA SER A 184 30.64 12.63 10.35
C SER A 184 30.88 11.25 9.73
N GLN A 185 31.15 10.24 10.58
CA GLN A 185 31.42 8.88 10.11
C GLN A 185 30.20 8.24 9.43
N ILE A 186 28.99 8.55 9.88
CA ILE A 186 27.74 8.14 9.20
C ILE A 186 27.62 8.83 7.82
N SER A 187 28.03 10.09 7.70
CA SER A 187 28.09 10.79 6.41
C SER A 187 29.11 10.15 5.47
N GLU A 188 30.31 9.83 5.96
CA GLU A 188 31.36 9.13 5.20
C GLU A 188 30.91 7.73 4.72
N ILE A 189 30.20 6.97 5.57
CA ILE A 189 29.58 5.69 5.20
C ILE A 189 28.56 5.90 4.08
N ASN A 190 27.68 6.89 4.20
CA ASN A 190 26.66 7.18 3.18
C ASN A 190 27.30 7.50 1.83
N THR A 191 28.31 8.38 1.80
CA THR A 191 29.05 8.73 0.58
C THR A 191 29.74 7.52 -0.05
N ALA A 192 30.30 6.61 0.76
CA ALA A 192 30.91 5.38 0.26
C ALA A 192 29.85 4.39 -0.31
N LEU A 193 28.63 4.40 0.24
CA LEU A 193 27.54 3.55 -0.22
C LEU A 193 26.83 4.07 -1.47
N ASP A 194 26.82 5.38 -1.75
CA ASP A 194 26.18 5.93 -2.95
C ASP A 194 26.77 5.35 -4.25
N SER A 195 28.08 5.07 -4.30
CA SER A 195 28.71 4.34 -5.42
C SER A 195 28.22 2.89 -5.55
N LEU A 196 27.96 2.21 -4.43
CA LEU A 196 27.42 0.84 -4.42
C LEU A 196 25.96 0.82 -4.92
N TRP A 197 25.17 1.82 -4.56
CA TRP A 197 23.78 1.96 -5.01
C TRP A 197 23.68 2.30 -6.50
N LEU A 198 24.64 3.06 -7.03
CA LEU A 198 24.76 3.29 -8.47
C LEU A 198 25.06 1.98 -9.21
N GLU A 199 26.03 1.18 -8.76
CA GLU A 199 26.33 -0.11 -9.43
C GLU A 199 25.24 -1.17 -9.25
N LEU A 200 24.53 -1.19 -8.11
CA LEU A 200 23.32 -1.99 -7.94
C LEU A 200 22.26 -1.57 -8.98
N SER A 201 22.08 -0.26 -9.18
CA SER A 201 21.14 0.30 -10.16
C SER A 201 21.55 0.02 -11.60
N ASN A 202 22.85 -0.08 -11.91
CA ASN A 202 23.36 -0.50 -13.21
C ASN A 202 23.13 -2.00 -13.46
N CYS A 203 23.45 -2.83 -12.46
CA CYS A 203 23.30 -4.28 -12.50
C CYS A 203 21.84 -4.70 -12.73
N ILE A 204 20.89 -4.14 -11.97
CA ILE A 204 19.45 -4.43 -12.14
C ILE A 204 18.98 -4.07 -13.54
N SER A 205 19.30 -2.87 -14.06
CA SER A 205 18.81 -2.45 -15.39
C SER A 205 19.36 -3.30 -16.53
N LYS A 206 20.54 -3.91 -16.41
CA LYS A 206 21.03 -4.90 -17.40
C LYS A 206 20.26 -6.22 -17.33
N ILE A 207 19.86 -6.66 -16.15
CA ILE A 207 19.07 -7.89 -15.97
C ILE A 207 17.63 -7.69 -16.47
N GLU A 208 17.01 -6.54 -16.20
CA GLU A 208 15.66 -6.24 -16.71
C GLU A 208 15.66 -6.13 -18.26
N SER A 209 16.68 -5.51 -18.85
CA SER A 209 16.79 -5.40 -20.32
C SER A 209 17.21 -6.69 -21.04
N SER A 210 18.00 -7.58 -20.41
CA SER A 210 18.23 -8.93 -20.99
C SER A 210 16.96 -9.78 -20.92
N SER A 211 16.17 -9.65 -19.84
CA SER A 211 14.88 -10.33 -19.68
C SER A 211 13.84 -9.89 -20.72
N GLU A 212 13.73 -8.60 -21.06
CA GLU A 212 12.81 -8.10 -22.10
C GLU A 212 13.13 -8.71 -23.47
N TYR A 213 14.42 -8.81 -23.83
CA TYR A 213 14.86 -9.46 -25.07
C TYR A 213 14.47 -10.95 -25.11
N ALA A 214 14.58 -11.66 -23.99
CA ALA A 214 14.21 -13.08 -23.90
C ALA A 214 12.69 -13.31 -24.11
N SER A 215 11.84 -12.45 -23.54
CA SER A 215 10.38 -12.55 -23.75
C SER A 215 9.94 -12.34 -25.20
N ASN A 216 10.68 -11.54 -25.97
CA ASN A 216 10.34 -11.23 -27.36
C ASN A 216 10.71 -12.34 -28.38
N LEU A 217 11.39 -13.42 -27.95
CA LEU A 217 12.00 -14.41 -28.85
C LEU A 217 11.29 -15.78 -28.94
N SER A 218 10.17 -16.03 -28.25
CA SER A 218 9.41 -17.28 -28.41
C SER A 218 7.89 -17.16 -28.16
N PRO A 219 7.08 -17.05 -29.23
CA PRO A 219 5.63 -17.21 -29.14
C PRO A 219 5.19 -18.66 -28.84
N ALA A 220 6.03 -19.65 -29.13
CA ALA A 220 5.66 -21.06 -29.18
C ALA A 220 5.61 -21.76 -27.81
N SER A 221 6.22 -21.18 -26.77
CA SER A 221 6.35 -21.79 -25.44
C SER A 221 5.45 -21.16 -24.36
N ALA A 222 4.90 -19.97 -24.58
CA ALA A 222 4.05 -19.28 -23.61
C ALA A 222 2.64 -19.90 -23.49
N SER A 223 2.10 -20.41 -24.60
CA SER A 223 0.73 -20.94 -24.70
C SER A 223 0.47 -22.19 -23.84
N ALA A 224 1.49 -22.99 -23.55
CA ALA A 224 1.37 -24.19 -22.74
C ALA A 224 1.36 -23.92 -21.21
N ALA A 225 1.88 -22.77 -20.76
CA ALA A 225 2.07 -22.46 -19.34
C ALA A 225 0.94 -21.59 -18.74
N MET A 226 0.12 -20.95 -19.56
CA MET A 226 -0.98 -20.09 -19.09
C MET A 226 -2.26 -20.85 -18.72
N LEU A 227 -2.34 -22.14 -19.04
CA LEU A 227 -3.47 -23.00 -18.69
C LEU A 227 -3.16 -23.77 -17.39
N THR A 228 -3.90 -23.41 -16.34
CA THR A 228 -3.85 -23.89 -14.94
C THR A 228 -2.88 -23.19 -13.97
N THR A 229 -3.47 -22.72 -12.85
CA THR A 229 -2.88 -21.98 -11.72
C THR A 229 -2.26 -20.61 -12.05
N GLY A 230 -2.73 -19.57 -11.34
CA GLY A 230 -2.28 -18.18 -11.49
C GLY A 230 -0.95 -17.91 -10.78
N VAL A 231 0.09 -18.66 -11.12
CA VAL A 231 1.45 -18.45 -10.60
C VAL A 231 2.11 -17.33 -11.39
N ALA A 232 2.68 -16.35 -10.69
CA ALA A 232 3.41 -15.24 -11.32
C ALA A 232 4.62 -15.74 -12.12
N PRO A 233 5.05 -15.03 -13.19
CA PRO A 233 6.28 -15.38 -13.89
C PRO A 233 7.45 -15.43 -12.89
N PRO A 234 8.30 -16.48 -12.93
CA PRO A 234 9.41 -16.58 -12.01
C PRO A 234 10.40 -15.42 -12.25
N LEU A 235 10.94 -14.88 -11.16
CA LEU A 235 12.03 -13.93 -11.22
C LEU A 235 13.19 -14.48 -12.07
N PRO A 236 13.89 -13.64 -12.87
CA PRO A 236 15.10 -14.06 -13.59
C PRO A 236 16.08 -14.74 -12.62
N ALA A 237 16.49 -15.96 -12.95
CA ALA A 237 17.17 -16.82 -12.00
C ALA A 237 18.51 -16.21 -11.56
N GLY A 238 18.77 -16.23 -10.25
CA GLY A 238 19.93 -15.56 -9.63
C GLY A 238 19.66 -14.15 -9.09
N THR A 239 18.57 -13.48 -9.47
CA THR A 239 18.20 -12.15 -8.91
C THR A 239 18.07 -12.12 -7.39
N GLN A 240 17.74 -13.24 -6.74
CA GLN A 240 17.72 -13.37 -5.28
C GLN A 240 19.04 -12.96 -4.60
N ASN A 241 20.18 -13.03 -5.32
CA ASN A 241 21.47 -12.52 -4.83
C ASN A 241 21.54 -10.98 -4.72
N LEU A 242 20.63 -10.25 -5.38
CA LEU A 242 20.51 -8.80 -5.28
C LEU A 242 19.62 -8.36 -4.10
N LEU A 243 18.77 -9.24 -3.58
CA LEU A 243 17.82 -8.89 -2.51
C LEU A 243 18.53 -8.32 -1.27
N PRO A 244 19.62 -8.91 -0.72
CA PRO A 244 20.33 -8.33 0.44
C PRO A 244 20.90 -6.93 0.17
N TYR A 245 21.31 -6.64 -1.07
CA TYR A 245 21.78 -5.30 -1.47
C TYR A 245 20.64 -4.29 -1.55
N ILE A 246 19.47 -4.69 -2.06
CA ILE A 246 18.27 -3.85 -2.11
C ILE A 246 17.75 -3.57 -0.69
N GLU A 247 17.68 -4.59 0.18
CA GLU A 247 17.34 -4.42 1.59
C GLU A 247 18.33 -3.48 2.31
N SER A 248 19.63 -3.55 1.96
CA SER A 248 20.66 -2.66 2.50
C SER A 248 20.45 -1.21 2.05
N PHE A 249 20.11 -0.98 0.78
CA PHE A 249 19.77 0.35 0.27
C PHE A 249 18.55 0.93 1.01
N PHE A 250 17.49 0.14 1.18
CA PHE A 250 16.26 0.57 1.84
C PHE A 250 16.49 0.92 3.32
N VAL A 251 17.20 0.09 4.09
CA VAL A 251 17.58 0.40 5.48
C VAL A 251 18.50 1.62 5.55
N THR A 252 19.35 1.85 4.54
CA THR A 252 20.21 3.04 4.46
C THR A 252 19.37 4.31 4.25
N CYS A 253 18.40 4.28 3.33
CA CYS A 253 17.45 5.37 3.10
C CYS A 253 16.57 5.66 4.32
N GLU A 254 16.09 4.62 5.01
CA GLU A 254 15.12 4.78 6.11
C GLU A 254 15.78 5.12 7.46
N LYS A 255 16.95 4.54 7.77
CA LYS A 255 17.53 4.56 9.14
C LYS A 255 18.96 5.10 9.27
N LEU A 256 19.71 5.31 8.18
CA LEU A 256 21.11 5.76 8.25
C LEU A 256 21.35 7.19 7.73
N ARG A 257 20.32 7.93 7.33
CA ARG A 257 20.42 9.33 6.91
C ARG A 257 19.69 10.22 7.92
N PRO A 258 20.37 11.08 8.69
CA PRO A 258 19.74 11.78 9.80
C PRO A 258 18.61 12.72 9.36
N GLY A 259 17.50 12.58 10.09
CA GLY A 259 16.28 13.36 10.13
C GLY A 259 15.59 13.05 11.48
N GLN A 260 14.84 13.99 12.04
CA GLN A 260 14.24 13.83 13.38
C GLN A 260 13.03 12.86 13.39
N PRO A 261 12.63 12.32 14.56
CA PRO A 261 11.85 11.07 14.65
C PRO A 261 10.39 11.18 14.24
N ASP A 262 9.72 10.03 14.15
CA ASP A 262 8.31 9.88 13.76
C ASP A 262 7.36 10.75 14.62
N ALA A 263 7.04 11.94 14.10
CA ALA A 263 5.94 12.76 14.59
C ALA A 263 4.62 12.14 14.13
N VAL A 264 4.06 11.25 14.95
CA VAL A 264 2.65 10.84 14.84
C VAL A 264 1.80 12.02 15.29
N GLN A 265 1.37 12.85 14.34
CA GLN A 265 0.34 13.86 14.54
C GLN A 265 -0.40 14.12 13.23
N ASP A 266 -1.72 14.25 13.34
CA ASP A 266 -2.61 14.40 12.20
C ASP A 266 -2.36 15.71 11.42
N ALA A 267 -2.49 15.64 10.10
CA ALA A 267 -2.61 16.82 9.25
C ALA A 267 -4.04 17.43 9.38
N SER A 268 -4.43 17.78 10.60
CA SER A 268 -5.76 18.31 10.94
C SER A 268 -5.70 19.78 11.37
N THR A 269 -5.91 20.66 10.39
CA THR A 269 -6.66 21.93 10.54
C THR A 269 -6.50 22.74 11.84
N SER A 270 -5.54 23.66 11.85
CA SER A 270 -5.72 24.97 12.49
C SER A 270 -4.81 26.01 11.87
N ASP A 271 -5.37 27.14 11.42
CA ASP A 271 -4.89 28.48 11.72
C ASP A 271 -5.89 29.52 11.17
N MET A 272 -6.38 30.38 12.05
CA MET A 272 -7.12 31.60 11.72
C MET A 272 -6.65 32.70 12.68
N GLU A 273 -6.33 33.86 12.10
CA GLU A 273 -6.14 35.16 12.78
C GLU A 273 -4.92 35.23 13.75
N ASP A 274 -4.22 36.35 13.92
CA ASP A 274 -4.40 37.70 13.35
C ASP A 274 -3.04 38.40 13.08
N ALA A 275 -3.06 39.57 12.42
CA ALA A 275 -1.89 40.23 11.85
C ALA A 275 -1.05 41.09 12.83
N SER A 276 0.28 41.17 12.60
CA SER A 276 1.01 42.46 12.58
C SER A 276 2.52 42.39 12.21
N THR A 277 2.94 43.34 11.36
CA THR A 277 4.28 43.98 11.26
C THR A 277 5.60 43.15 11.28
N SER A 278 6.17 43.01 10.09
CA SER A 278 7.58 43.33 9.71
C SER A 278 8.81 42.66 10.38
N SER A 279 9.65 42.11 9.48
CA SER A 279 11.14 42.09 9.50
C SER A 279 11.92 40.97 10.21
N GLY A 280 12.84 40.34 9.45
CA GLY A 280 14.04 39.63 9.94
C GLY A 280 13.90 38.13 10.22
N GLY A 281 14.54 37.25 9.42
CA GLY A 281 14.57 35.81 9.76
C GLY A 281 14.99 34.79 8.70
N GLN A 282 16.06 34.99 7.91
CA GLN A 282 16.58 33.92 7.04
C GLN A 282 17.15 32.75 7.90
N ARG A 283 16.42 31.64 8.06
CA ARG A 283 16.99 30.37 8.57
C ARG A 283 16.22 29.06 8.31
N SER A 284 14.98 29.09 7.85
CA SER A 284 14.14 27.87 7.67
C SER A 284 14.47 27.03 6.42
N SER A 285 14.65 27.67 5.26
CA SER A 285 14.73 27.01 3.95
C SER A 285 15.79 25.90 3.82
N ALA A 286 16.95 26.04 4.48
CA ALA A 286 18.05 25.08 4.37
C ALA A 286 17.74 23.68 4.94
N CYS A 287 16.77 23.55 5.85
CA CYS A 287 16.41 22.24 6.43
C CYS A 287 15.45 21.43 5.54
N GLN A 288 14.62 22.10 4.72
CA GLN A 288 13.64 21.43 3.85
C GLN A 288 14.32 20.81 2.63
N ALA A 289 15.21 21.54 1.94
CA ALA A 289 15.94 21.03 0.78
C ALA A 289 16.72 19.72 1.05
N SER A 290 17.25 19.55 2.28
CA SER A 290 17.95 18.33 2.69
C SER A 290 17.04 17.11 2.90
N LEU A 291 15.73 17.31 3.07
CA LEU A 291 14.75 16.21 3.17
C LEU A 291 14.32 15.76 1.76
N ASP A 292 14.03 16.72 0.87
CA ASP A 292 13.59 16.44 -0.49
C ASP A 292 14.61 15.60 -1.26
N GLU A 293 15.90 15.93 -1.21
CA GLU A 293 16.95 15.17 -1.91
C GLU A 293 17.04 13.70 -1.45
N LYS A 294 16.81 13.44 -0.15
CA LYS A 294 16.85 12.07 0.43
C LYS A 294 15.66 11.24 -0.04
N GLN A 295 14.45 11.80 0.03
CA GLN A 295 13.22 11.18 -0.46
C GLN A 295 13.33 10.89 -1.96
N ASN A 296 13.84 11.86 -2.73
CA ASN A 296 14.06 11.77 -4.17
C ASN A 296 15.01 10.63 -4.57
N ALA A 297 16.07 10.34 -3.80
CA ALA A 297 16.98 9.25 -4.11
C ALA A 297 16.31 7.87 -3.99
N PHE A 298 15.53 7.65 -2.92
CA PHE A 298 14.75 6.42 -2.73
C PHE A 298 13.67 6.26 -3.80
N VAL A 299 12.93 7.34 -4.09
CA VAL A 299 11.87 7.36 -5.11
C VAL A 299 12.44 7.03 -6.49
N LYS A 300 13.47 7.72 -6.96
CA LYS A 300 14.06 7.51 -8.30
C LYS A 300 14.61 6.09 -8.49
N PHE A 301 15.22 5.50 -7.46
CA PHE A 301 15.64 4.09 -7.50
C PHE A 301 14.44 3.15 -7.60
N SER A 302 13.41 3.39 -6.78
CA SER A 302 12.25 2.50 -6.67
C SER A 302 11.28 2.59 -7.85
N GLU A 303 11.21 3.75 -8.51
CA GLU A 303 10.52 3.94 -9.79
C GLU A 303 11.26 3.19 -10.90
N LYS A 304 12.58 3.41 -11.04
CA LYS A 304 13.42 2.78 -12.07
C LYS A 304 13.37 1.25 -12.01
N HIS A 305 13.38 0.67 -10.81
CA HIS A 305 13.42 -0.77 -10.56
C HIS A 305 12.08 -1.35 -10.06
N ARG A 306 10.97 -0.64 -10.31
CA ARG A 306 9.63 -0.98 -9.80
C ARG A 306 9.25 -2.44 -10.06
N ARG A 307 9.57 -2.95 -11.25
CA ARG A 307 9.20 -4.30 -11.71
C ARG A 307 9.88 -5.38 -10.87
N LEU A 308 11.20 -5.32 -10.74
CA LEU A 308 11.96 -6.23 -9.87
C LEU A 308 11.50 -6.16 -8.41
N LEU A 309 11.32 -4.95 -7.86
CA LEU A 309 10.86 -4.75 -6.48
C LEU A 309 9.49 -5.40 -6.22
N ASN A 310 8.52 -5.19 -7.12
CA ASN A 310 7.21 -5.79 -6.99
C ASN A 310 7.21 -7.31 -7.23
N ALA A 311 8.11 -7.83 -8.08
CA ALA A 311 8.29 -9.27 -8.25
C ALA A 311 8.89 -9.93 -6.97
N PHE A 312 9.75 -9.24 -6.22
CA PHE A 312 10.17 -9.71 -4.88
C PHE A 312 9.01 -9.72 -3.87
N ILE A 313 8.23 -8.64 -3.76
CA ILE A 313 7.06 -8.58 -2.86
C ILE A 313 6.05 -9.69 -3.20
N ARG A 314 5.85 -9.97 -4.49
CA ARG A 314 4.94 -11.00 -5.00
C ARG A 314 5.36 -12.43 -4.65
N GLN A 315 6.67 -12.66 -4.44
CA GLN A 315 7.20 -13.92 -3.90
C GLN A 315 7.25 -13.96 -2.37
N ASN A 316 7.47 -12.81 -1.72
CA ASN A 316 7.56 -12.69 -0.26
C ASN A 316 6.90 -11.39 0.23
N SER A 317 5.59 -11.44 0.48
CA SER A 317 4.82 -10.28 0.94
C SER A 317 5.26 -9.78 2.33
N GLY A 318 5.96 -10.62 3.10
CA GLY A 318 6.57 -10.25 4.38
C GLY A 318 7.71 -9.24 4.29
N LEU A 319 8.20 -8.92 3.09
CA LEU A 319 9.15 -7.82 2.86
C LEU A 319 8.53 -6.45 3.22
N LEU A 320 7.24 -6.24 2.90
CA LEU A 320 6.53 -4.99 3.21
C LEU A 320 6.37 -4.75 4.72
N GLU A 321 6.44 -5.81 5.53
CA GLU A 321 6.41 -5.71 7.01
C GLU A 321 7.81 -5.48 7.62
N LYS A 322 8.86 -5.46 6.80
CA LYS A 322 10.26 -5.46 7.22
C LYS A 322 11.06 -4.41 6.43
N SER A 323 11.94 -4.88 5.54
CA SER A 323 12.89 -4.08 4.77
C SER A 323 12.25 -3.20 3.70
N PHE A 324 11.10 -3.59 3.13
CA PHE A 324 10.38 -2.82 2.11
C PHE A 324 9.26 -1.95 2.70
N SER A 325 9.20 -1.80 4.03
CA SER A 325 8.20 -0.99 4.74
C SER A 325 8.16 0.47 4.28
N LEU A 326 9.29 1.04 3.85
CA LEU A 326 9.37 2.40 3.28
C LEU A 326 8.50 2.56 2.00
N MET A 327 8.24 1.50 1.23
CA MET A 327 7.31 1.56 0.09
C MET A 327 5.85 1.76 0.52
N LEU A 328 5.47 1.36 1.75
CA LEU A 328 4.13 1.65 2.28
C LEU A 328 3.95 3.14 2.60
N LYS A 329 5.04 3.90 2.80
CA LYS A 329 5.00 5.38 2.90
C LYS A 329 4.84 6.06 1.52
N ILE A 330 5.02 5.33 0.41
CA ILE A 330 4.86 5.85 -0.96
C ILE A 330 4.10 4.80 -1.82
N PRO A 331 2.79 4.57 -1.57
CA PRO A 331 2.09 3.41 -2.11
C PRO A 331 2.01 3.35 -3.64
N ARG A 332 2.19 4.47 -4.35
CA ARG A 332 2.25 4.47 -5.82
C ARG A 332 3.38 3.60 -6.41
N LEU A 333 4.39 3.23 -5.60
CA LEU A 333 5.48 2.31 -5.99
C LEU A 333 5.08 0.82 -5.93
N ILE A 334 3.97 0.47 -5.29
CA ILE A 334 3.53 -0.93 -5.11
C ILE A 334 2.40 -1.23 -6.11
N ASP A 335 2.44 -2.42 -6.73
CA ASP A 335 1.40 -2.93 -7.62
C ASP A 335 0.13 -3.34 -6.85
N PHE A 336 -1.02 -3.35 -7.53
CA PHE A 336 -2.32 -3.56 -6.88
C PHE A 336 -2.47 -4.96 -6.28
N ASP A 337 -2.02 -6.03 -6.95
CA ASP A 337 -2.04 -7.38 -6.40
C ASP A 337 -1.21 -7.51 -5.11
N ASN A 338 -0.05 -6.86 -5.05
CA ASN A 338 0.82 -6.81 -3.87
C ASN A 338 0.15 -6.05 -2.71
N LYS A 339 -0.44 -4.87 -2.97
CA LYS A 339 -1.24 -4.14 -1.97
C LYS A 339 -2.42 -4.97 -1.46
N ARG A 340 -3.15 -5.63 -2.37
CA ARG A 340 -4.30 -6.51 -2.06
C ARG A 340 -3.89 -7.73 -1.25
N ALA A 341 -2.73 -8.32 -1.53
CA ALA A 341 -2.17 -9.44 -0.76
C ALA A 341 -1.78 -8.99 0.66
N TYR A 342 -1.11 -7.85 0.79
CA TYR A 342 -0.77 -7.24 2.08
C TYR A 342 -2.03 -6.90 2.90
N PHE A 343 -3.02 -6.23 2.31
CA PHE A 343 -4.31 -5.92 2.91
C PHE A 343 -5.00 -7.17 3.46
N ARG A 344 -5.17 -8.21 2.62
CA ARG A 344 -5.79 -9.47 3.02
C ARG A 344 -5.01 -10.20 4.12
N SER A 345 -3.68 -10.12 4.11
CA SER A 345 -2.84 -10.65 5.20
C SER A 345 -3.13 -9.94 6.53
N LYS A 346 -3.12 -8.60 6.54
CA LYS A 346 -3.40 -7.81 7.76
C LYS A 346 -4.81 -8.03 8.30
N ILE A 347 -5.83 -8.11 7.43
CA ILE A 347 -7.20 -8.46 7.82
C ILE A 347 -7.26 -9.86 8.43
N LYS A 348 -6.66 -10.87 7.79
CA LYS A 348 -6.61 -12.25 8.32
C LYS A 348 -5.92 -12.32 9.68
N HIS A 349 -4.82 -11.58 9.88
CA HIS A 349 -4.14 -11.54 11.18
C HIS A 349 -5.04 -11.01 12.29
N GLN A 350 -5.92 -10.02 12.05
CA GLN A 350 -6.90 -9.58 13.06
C GLN A 350 -7.91 -10.67 13.43
N TYR A 351 -8.35 -11.45 12.44
CA TYR A 351 -9.30 -12.56 12.61
C TYR A 351 -8.68 -13.73 13.40
N ASP A 352 -7.49 -14.18 13.02
CA ASP A 352 -6.82 -15.34 13.64
C ASP A 352 -6.48 -15.11 15.13
N HIS A 353 -6.43 -13.86 15.60
CA HIS A 353 -6.18 -13.53 17.02
C HIS A 353 -7.43 -13.65 17.92
N HIS A 354 -8.63 -13.79 17.36
CA HIS A 354 -9.88 -13.71 18.12
C HIS A 354 -10.89 -14.80 17.72
N HIS A 355 -11.44 -15.52 18.71
CA HIS A 355 -12.47 -16.52 18.47
C HIS A 355 -13.84 -15.86 18.26
N HIS A 356 -14.07 -15.28 17.07
CA HIS A 356 -15.34 -14.66 16.72
C HIS A 356 -16.46 -15.70 16.52
N SER A 357 -17.66 -15.39 17.03
CA SER A 357 -18.86 -16.20 16.77
C SER A 357 -19.40 -15.95 15.35
N PRO A 358 -19.93 -16.95 14.63
CA PRO A 358 -20.50 -16.75 13.30
C PRO A 358 -21.70 -15.79 13.30
N VAL A 359 -21.70 -14.83 12.37
CA VAL A 359 -22.82 -13.91 12.16
C VAL A 359 -23.84 -14.62 11.28
N ARG A 360 -25.02 -14.93 11.83
CA ARG A 360 -26.13 -15.54 11.09
C ARG A 360 -27.22 -14.53 10.84
N ILE A 361 -27.70 -14.44 9.59
CA ILE A 361 -28.86 -13.65 9.20
C ILE A 361 -29.85 -14.51 8.40
N SER A 362 -31.15 -14.22 8.55
CA SER A 362 -32.22 -14.86 7.80
C SER A 362 -33.06 -13.81 7.08
N VAL A 363 -33.09 -13.85 5.74
CA VAL A 363 -33.61 -12.76 4.91
C VAL A 363 -34.63 -13.26 3.87
N ARG A 364 -35.59 -12.42 3.50
CA ARG A 364 -36.55 -12.66 2.42
C ARG A 364 -36.07 -11.93 1.18
N ARG A 365 -36.01 -12.58 0.01
CA ARG A 365 -35.53 -11.94 -1.24
C ARG A 365 -36.21 -10.59 -1.57
N PRO A 366 -37.54 -10.42 -1.42
CA PRO A 366 -38.21 -9.13 -1.69
C PRO A 366 -37.97 -8.03 -0.65
N TYR A 367 -37.34 -8.36 0.49
CA TYR A 367 -37.09 -7.44 1.62
C TYR A 367 -35.63 -7.53 2.09
N ILE A 368 -34.71 -7.81 1.16
CA ILE A 368 -33.32 -8.13 1.47
C ILE A 368 -32.60 -6.95 2.16
N LEU A 369 -32.94 -5.70 1.79
CA LEU A 369 -32.37 -4.50 2.39
C LEU A 369 -32.84 -4.34 3.84
N GLU A 370 -34.14 -4.40 4.08
CA GLU A 370 -34.77 -4.19 5.38
C GLU A 370 -34.44 -5.33 6.35
N ASP A 371 -34.53 -6.58 5.91
CA ASP A 371 -34.19 -7.73 6.75
C ASP A 371 -32.72 -7.71 7.17
N SER A 372 -31.82 -7.33 6.25
CA SER A 372 -30.38 -7.20 6.54
C SER A 372 -30.09 -6.03 7.47
N TYR A 373 -30.66 -4.84 7.19
CA TYR A 373 -30.52 -3.63 8.01
C TYR A 373 -30.96 -3.88 9.45
N ASN A 374 -32.15 -4.47 9.65
CA ASN A 374 -32.66 -4.78 10.99
C ASN A 374 -31.77 -5.78 11.77
N GLN A 375 -31.13 -6.74 11.09
CA GLN A 375 -30.31 -7.77 11.74
C GLN A 375 -28.84 -7.36 11.99
N LEU A 376 -28.34 -6.36 11.25
CA LEU A 376 -26.92 -5.96 11.25
C LEU A 376 -26.65 -4.56 11.83
N ARG A 377 -27.58 -3.60 11.79
CA ARG A 377 -27.34 -2.22 12.27
C ARG A 377 -27.03 -2.11 13.76
N MET A 378 -27.54 -3.03 14.58
CA MET A 378 -27.34 -3.05 16.04
C MET A 378 -26.22 -4.00 16.50
N ARG A 379 -25.53 -4.69 15.58
CA ARG A 379 -24.38 -5.55 15.92
C ARG A 379 -23.19 -4.71 16.34
N SER A 380 -22.37 -5.22 17.25
CA SER A 380 -21.08 -4.59 17.57
C SER A 380 -20.06 -4.85 16.45
N PRO A 381 -19.03 -4.01 16.29
CA PRO A 381 -17.93 -4.28 15.36
C PRO A 381 -17.24 -5.63 15.61
N GLN A 382 -17.15 -6.05 16.87
CA GLN A 382 -16.52 -7.32 17.26
C GLN A 382 -17.38 -8.54 16.90
N ASP A 383 -18.71 -8.42 16.88
CA ASP A 383 -19.61 -9.43 16.30
C ASP A 383 -19.43 -9.50 14.79
N LEU A 384 -19.43 -8.34 14.11
CA LEU A 384 -19.37 -8.23 12.65
C LEU A 384 -18.08 -8.80 12.05
N LYS A 385 -16.99 -8.91 12.82
CA LYS A 385 -15.77 -9.61 12.41
C LYS A 385 -15.93 -11.15 12.33
N GLY A 386 -16.99 -11.73 12.89
CA GLY A 386 -17.32 -13.15 12.72
C GLY A 386 -17.74 -13.49 11.28
N ARG A 387 -17.40 -14.71 10.81
CA ARG A 387 -17.80 -15.19 9.48
C ARG A 387 -19.31 -15.06 9.27
N LEU A 388 -19.73 -14.41 8.19
CA LEU A 388 -21.14 -14.32 7.80
C LEU A 388 -21.68 -15.68 7.33
N THR A 389 -22.97 -15.91 7.52
CA THR A 389 -23.71 -17.08 7.06
C THR A 389 -25.15 -16.67 6.81
N VAL A 390 -25.65 -16.88 5.59
CA VAL A 390 -26.96 -16.37 5.16
C VAL A 390 -27.95 -17.51 4.92
N GLN A 391 -29.19 -17.33 5.36
CA GLN A 391 -30.32 -18.19 5.04
C GLN A 391 -31.43 -17.40 4.35
N PHE A 392 -31.83 -17.81 3.14
CA PHE A 392 -33.04 -17.27 2.51
C PHE A 392 -34.29 -17.96 3.09
N GLN A 393 -35.30 -17.17 3.48
CA GLN A 393 -36.51 -17.69 4.12
C GLN A 393 -37.41 -18.42 3.13
N GLY A 394 -37.73 -19.68 3.43
CA GLY A 394 -38.56 -20.55 2.57
C GLY A 394 -37.77 -21.37 1.54
N GLU A 395 -36.44 -21.27 1.52
CA GLU A 395 -35.57 -21.97 0.58
C GLU A 395 -34.75 -23.07 1.28
N GLU A 396 -34.57 -24.22 0.63
CA GLU A 396 -33.72 -25.30 1.12
C GLU A 396 -32.25 -25.04 0.74
N GLY A 397 -31.39 -24.84 1.74
CA GLY A 397 -29.95 -24.66 1.51
C GLY A 397 -29.14 -24.59 2.79
N ILE A 398 -27.90 -25.08 2.74
CA ILE A 398 -26.89 -24.91 3.79
C ILE A 398 -25.77 -24.07 3.21
N ASP A 399 -25.49 -22.91 3.82
CA ASP A 399 -24.53 -21.96 3.28
C ASP A 399 -23.08 -22.40 3.52
N ALA A 400 -22.50 -23.10 2.54
CA ALA A 400 -21.07 -23.35 2.46
C ALA A 400 -20.24 -22.09 2.14
N GLY A 401 -20.90 -20.98 1.79
CA GLY A 401 -20.34 -19.72 1.28
C GLY A 401 -21.07 -19.21 0.02
N GLY A 402 -21.86 -20.07 -0.63
CA GLY A 402 -22.63 -19.72 -1.84
C GLY A 402 -23.76 -18.73 -1.59
N LEU A 403 -24.55 -18.91 -0.52
CA LEU A 403 -25.67 -18.03 -0.19
C LEU A 403 -25.17 -16.69 0.37
N THR A 404 -24.06 -16.70 1.12
CA THR A 404 -23.36 -15.47 1.51
C THR A 404 -22.91 -14.66 0.29
N ARG A 405 -22.29 -15.30 -0.73
CA ARG A 405 -21.87 -14.61 -1.95
C ARG A 405 -23.05 -14.05 -2.76
N GLU A 406 -24.11 -14.84 -2.89
CA GLU A 406 -25.36 -14.43 -3.55
C GLU A 406 -26.03 -13.25 -2.82
N TRP A 407 -26.02 -13.25 -1.48
CA TRP A 407 -26.50 -12.15 -0.66
C TRP A 407 -25.69 -10.88 -0.91
N TYR A 408 -24.36 -10.94 -0.93
CA TYR A 408 -23.50 -9.77 -1.22
C TYR A 408 -23.79 -9.16 -2.61
N GLN A 409 -24.01 -10.00 -3.64
CA GLN A 409 -24.39 -9.55 -4.98
C GLN A 409 -25.81 -8.97 -5.05
N SER A 410 -26.73 -9.48 -4.24
CA SER A 410 -28.13 -9.05 -4.21
C SER A 410 -28.30 -7.75 -3.42
N ILE A 411 -27.65 -7.63 -2.26
CA ILE A 411 -27.72 -6.45 -1.39
C ILE A 411 -27.02 -5.24 -2.04
N SER A 412 -25.90 -5.43 -2.75
CA SER A 412 -25.21 -4.31 -3.41
C SER A 412 -26.09 -3.62 -4.46
N ARG A 413 -26.80 -4.43 -5.26
CA ARG A 413 -27.76 -3.94 -6.27
C ARG A 413 -28.92 -3.17 -5.67
N VAL A 414 -29.54 -3.71 -4.61
CA VAL A 414 -30.69 -3.05 -3.95
C VAL A 414 -30.27 -1.78 -3.19
N ILE A 415 -29.04 -1.71 -2.66
CA ILE A 415 -28.51 -0.49 -2.02
C ILE A 415 -28.39 0.67 -3.02
N VAL A 416 -27.98 0.41 -4.26
CA VAL A 416 -27.75 1.43 -5.30
C VAL A 416 -28.95 1.66 -6.23
N ASP A 417 -30.04 0.91 -6.04
CA ASP A 417 -31.25 1.05 -6.85
C ASP A 417 -31.98 2.38 -6.56
N LYS A 418 -32.57 2.97 -7.61
CA LYS A 418 -33.25 4.27 -7.53
C LYS A 418 -34.44 4.25 -6.55
N SER A 419 -35.04 3.10 -6.26
CA SER A 419 -36.12 2.94 -5.25
C SER A 419 -35.64 3.00 -3.79
N ALA A 420 -34.36 2.74 -3.51
CA ALA A 420 -33.81 2.86 -2.15
C ALA A 420 -33.60 4.33 -1.72
N LEU A 421 -33.54 5.26 -2.69
CA LEU A 421 -33.27 6.70 -2.54
C LEU A 421 -31.92 7.07 -1.89
N LEU A 422 -31.08 6.08 -1.54
CA LEU A 422 -29.78 6.29 -0.91
C LEU A 422 -28.73 6.80 -1.90
N PHE A 423 -28.64 6.21 -3.09
CA PHE A 423 -27.69 6.60 -4.13
C PHE A 423 -28.43 7.09 -5.37
N THR A 424 -27.77 7.95 -6.14
CA THR A 424 -28.17 8.33 -7.50
C THR A 424 -27.07 7.95 -8.47
N THR A 425 -27.45 7.66 -9.70
CA THR A 425 -26.51 7.61 -10.82
C THR A 425 -26.13 9.02 -11.26
N VAL A 426 -25.02 9.13 -12.01
CA VAL A 426 -24.50 10.35 -12.64
C VAL A 426 -23.86 10.02 -13.99
N GLY A 427 -23.66 11.03 -14.83
CA GLY A 427 -22.89 10.91 -16.08
C GLY A 427 -23.48 9.87 -17.04
N ASN A 428 -22.83 8.72 -17.15
CA ASN A 428 -23.16 7.62 -18.06
C ASN A 428 -24.07 6.53 -17.46
N ASP A 429 -24.75 6.80 -16.35
CA ASP A 429 -25.59 5.84 -15.58
C ASP A 429 -24.85 4.58 -15.05
N LEU A 430 -23.53 4.44 -15.25
CA LEU A 430 -22.74 3.29 -14.79
C LEU A 430 -22.19 3.43 -13.36
N THR A 431 -22.10 4.65 -12.82
CA THR A 431 -21.53 4.93 -11.50
C THR A 431 -22.49 5.66 -10.56
N PHE A 432 -22.33 5.40 -9.25
CA PHE A 432 -23.24 5.86 -8.20
C PHE A 432 -22.57 6.84 -7.22
N GLN A 433 -23.30 7.86 -6.78
CA GLN A 433 -22.92 8.73 -5.66
C GLN A 433 -24.03 8.80 -4.61
N PRO A 434 -23.73 9.16 -3.34
CA PRO A 434 -24.77 9.44 -2.36
C PRO A 434 -25.77 10.48 -2.89
N ASN A 435 -27.06 10.20 -2.74
CA ASN A 435 -28.11 11.11 -3.15
C ASN A 435 -28.15 12.34 -2.20
N PRO A 436 -28.00 13.58 -2.68
CA PRO A 436 -28.21 14.80 -1.88
C PRO A 436 -29.60 14.81 -1.23
N ASN A 437 -30.61 14.34 -1.96
CA ASN A 437 -32.01 14.30 -1.56
C ASN A 437 -32.40 12.98 -0.87
N SER A 438 -31.41 12.21 -0.38
CA SER A 438 -31.65 10.98 0.40
C SER A 438 -32.42 11.22 1.70
N VAL A 439 -32.59 12.46 2.15
CA VAL A 439 -33.45 12.84 3.30
C VAL A 439 -34.91 12.37 3.15
N TYR A 440 -35.38 12.10 1.92
CA TYR A 440 -36.70 11.51 1.68
C TYR A 440 -36.78 10.00 2.03
N GLN A 441 -35.64 9.34 2.26
CA GLN A 441 -35.60 8.02 2.90
C GLN A 441 -35.62 8.19 4.42
N THR A 442 -36.52 7.46 5.09
CA THR A 442 -36.59 7.47 6.56
C THR A 442 -35.34 6.78 7.13
N GLU A 443 -34.73 7.37 8.16
CA GLU A 443 -33.44 6.90 8.73
C GLU A 443 -32.25 6.88 7.74
N HIS A 444 -32.24 7.72 6.69
CA HIS A 444 -31.24 7.64 5.61
C HIS A 444 -29.77 7.58 6.10
N LEU A 445 -29.37 8.36 7.11
CA LEU A 445 -28.02 8.32 7.67
C LEU A 445 -27.70 6.97 8.34
N SER A 446 -28.66 6.37 9.03
CA SER A 446 -28.51 5.03 9.62
C SER A 446 -28.39 3.96 8.53
N TYR A 447 -29.11 4.13 7.41
CA TYR A 447 -28.89 3.32 6.21
C TYR A 447 -27.51 3.53 5.59
N PHE A 448 -26.99 4.77 5.45
CA PHE A 448 -25.62 4.99 4.98
C PHE A 448 -24.58 4.32 5.89
N LYS A 449 -24.75 4.39 7.22
CA LYS A 449 -23.89 3.65 8.15
C LYS A 449 -23.99 2.14 7.95
N PHE A 450 -25.19 1.60 7.74
CA PHE A 450 -25.36 0.19 7.39
C PHE A 450 -24.70 -0.18 6.05
N VAL A 451 -24.79 0.67 5.02
CA VAL A 451 -24.11 0.46 3.73
C VAL A 451 -22.59 0.46 3.91
N GLY A 452 -22.05 1.42 4.67
CA GLY A 452 -20.63 1.46 5.04
C GLY A 452 -20.18 0.18 5.74
N ARG A 453 -20.98 -0.33 6.69
CA ARG A 453 -20.78 -1.65 7.32
C ARG A 453 -20.77 -2.78 6.30
N VAL A 454 -21.71 -2.82 5.35
CA VAL A 454 -21.77 -3.87 4.31
C VAL A 454 -20.53 -3.84 3.41
N VAL A 455 -20.06 -2.66 2.99
CA VAL A 455 -18.84 -2.53 2.17
C VAL A 455 -17.59 -2.93 2.97
N GLY A 456 -17.44 -2.44 4.21
CA GLY A 456 -16.34 -2.84 5.09
C GLY A 456 -16.35 -4.34 5.41
N LYS A 457 -17.54 -4.92 5.56
CA LYS A 457 -17.74 -6.36 5.82
C LYS A 457 -17.46 -7.22 4.59
N ALA A 458 -17.82 -6.77 3.38
CA ALA A 458 -17.43 -7.44 2.14
C ALA A 458 -15.90 -7.50 1.99
N LEU A 459 -15.21 -6.38 2.20
CA LEU A 459 -13.74 -6.32 2.19
C LEU A 459 -13.11 -7.22 3.25
N PHE A 460 -13.69 -7.26 4.45
CA PHE A 460 -13.23 -8.12 5.56
C PHE A 460 -13.41 -9.62 5.27
N ASP A 461 -14.55 -10.02 4.69
CA ASP A 461 -14.83 -11.42 4.28
C ASP A 461 -14.17 -11.81 2.93
N GLY A 462 -13.48 -10.87 2.28
CA GLY A 462 -12.87 -11.06 0.96
C GLY A 462 -13.88 -11.27 -0.19
N GLN A 463 -15.12 -10.82 -0.01
CA GLN A 463 -16.20 -10.87 -1.01
C GLN A 463 -16.21 -9.63 -1.90
N LEU A 464 -16.89 -9.71 -3.04
CA LEU A 464 -17.01 -8.63 -4.03
C LEU A 464 -18.46 -8.12 -4.09
N LEU A 465 -18.62 -6.85 -4.43
CA LEU A 465 -19.92 -6.18 -4.59
C LEU A 465 -20.14 -5.73 -6.04
N ASP A 466 -21.35 -5.94 -6.58
CA ASP A 466 -21.80 -5.28 -7.81
C ASP A 466 -22.30 -3.88 -7.43
N ALA A 467 -21.36 -2.96 -7.20
CA ALA A 467 -21.57 -1.55 -6.89
C ALA A 467 -20.32 -0.75 -7.28
N HIS A 468 -20.47 0.19 -8.21
CA HIS A 468 -19.38 1.02 -8.72
C HIS A 468 -19.66 2.49 -8.39
N PHE A 469 -18.90 3.08 -7.47
CA PHE A 469 -19.11 4.46 -7.05
C PHE A 469 -18.38 5.48 -7.94
N THR A 470 -18.67 6.77 -7.76
CA THR A 470 -17.92 7.86 -8.40
C THR A 470 -16.49 7.98 -7.87
N ARG A 471 -15.60 8.55 -8.68
CA ARG A 471 -14.20 8.87 -8.32
C ARG A 471 -14.12 9.71 -7.05
N SER A 472 -14.97 10.72 -6.93
CA SER A 472 -15.11 11.58 -5.74
C SER A 472 -15.49 10.80 -4.49
N PHE A 473 -16.43 9.85 -4.57
CA PHE A 473 -16.83 9.04 -3.41
C PHE A 473 -15.72 8.06 -2.97
N TYR A 474 -15.00 7.45 -3.90
CA TYR A 474 -13.82 6.65 -3.54
C TYR A 474 -12.70 7.49 -2.90
N LYS A 475 -12.47 8.72 -3.38
CA LYS A 475 -11.55 9.68 -2.72
C LYS A 475 -12.00 10.03 -1.30
N HIS A 476 -13.30 10.22 -1.05
CA HIS A 476 -13.85 10.42 0.30
C HIS A 476 -13.62 9.24 1.23
N ILE A 477 -13.70 7.99 0.75
CA ILE A 477 -13.41 6.77 1.54
C ILE A 477 -11.94 6.72 1.97
N LEU A 478 -11.03 7.17 1.11
CA LEU A 478 -9.60 7.27 1.42
C LEU A 478 -9.28 8.52 2.27
N GLY A 479 -10.16 9.52 2.27
CA GLY A 479 -9.91 10.86 2.81
C GLY A 479 -8.88 11.64 1.99
N VAL A 480 -8.95 11.52 0.67
CA VAL A 480 -8.17 12.26 -0.33
C VAL A 480 -9.00 13.47 -0.79
N LYS A 481 -8.36 14.64 -0.96
CA LYS A 481 -9.04 15.84 -1.46
C LYS A 481 -9.57 15.61 -2.89
N VAL A 482 -10.85 15.91 -3.10
CA VAL A 482 -11.48 15.97 -4.44
C VAL A 482 -11.12 17.28 -5.14
N THR A 483 -10.99 17.24 -6.47
CA THR A 483 -10.62 18.41 -7.29
C THR A 483 -11.66 18.68 -8.38
N TYR A 484 -11.55 19.81 -9.08
CA TYR A 484 -12.50 20.15 -10.15
C TYR A 484 -12.49 19.13 -11.31
N HIS A 485 -11.41 18.35 -11.50
CA HIS A 485 -11.38 17.23 -12.44
C HIS A 485 -12.37 16.11 -12.08
N ASP A 486 -12.66 15.88 -10.80
CA ASP A 486 -13.64 14.88 -10.36
C ASP A 486 -15.08 15.27 -10.77
N ILE A 487 -15.32 16.52 -11.15
CA ILE A 487 -16.61 17.01 -11.68
C ILE A 487 -16.86 16.47 -13.10
N GLU A 488 -15.82 16.17 -13.91
CA GLU A 488 -16.01 15.70 -15.30
C GLU A 488 -16.84 14.40 -15.38
N ALA A 489 -16.78 13.55 -14.35
CA ALA A 489 -17.57 12.32 -14.26
C ALA A 489 -19.04 12.53 -13.85
N ILE A 490 -19.42 13.73 -13.41
CA ILE A 490 -20.75 14.07 -12.89
C ILE A 490 -21.45 15.09 -13.80
N ASP A 491 -20.73 16.15 -14.19
CA ASP A 491 -21.23 17.28 -14.97
C ASP A 491 -20.11 17.78 -15.93
N PRO A 492 -19.93 17.15 -17.11
CA PRO A 492 -18.90 17.52 -18.08
C PRO A 492 -19.04 18.96 -18.60
N SER A 493 -20.26 19.49 -18.63
CA SER A 493 -20.54 20.85 -19.10
C SER A 493 -20.03 21.88 -18.09
N TYR A 494 -20.33 21.67 -16.81
CA TYR A 494 -19.84 22.54 -15.74
C TYR A 494 -18.32 22.40 -15.52
N TYR A 495 -17.78 21.18 -15.65
CA TYR A 495 -16.32 20.99 -15.69
C TYR A 495 -15.65 21.80 -16.81
N LYS A 496 -16.19 21.78 -18.03
CA LYS A 496 -15.67 22.60 -19.15
C LYS A 496 -15.70 24.09 -18.84
N ASN A 497 -16.75 24.58 -18.16
CA ASN A 497 -16.85 25.99 -17.75
C ASN A 497 -15.79 26.36 -16.69
N LEU A 498 -15.58 25.51 -15.68
CA LEU A 498 -14.55 25.71 -14.65
C LEU A 498 -13.14 25.62 -15.24
N LYS A 499 -12.90 24.66 -16.16
CA LYS A 499 -11.64 24.55 -16.88
C LYS A 499 -11.36 25.79 -17.74
N TRP A 500 -12.37 26.26 -18.50
CA TRP A 500 -12.26 27.49 -19.28
C TRP A 500 -11.91 28.70 -18.41
N MET A 501 -12.57 28.84 -17.26
CA MET A 501 -12.27 29.89 -16.26
C MET A 501 -10.81 29.87 -15.78
N LEU A 502 -10.22 28.69 -15.55
CA LEU A 502 -8.81 28.58 -15.18
C LEU A 502 -7.87 28.93 -16.35
N GLU A 503 -8.19 28.47 -17.57
CA GLU A 503 -7.34 28.60 -18.77
C GLU A 503 -7.44 29.98 -19.48
N ASN A 504 -8.41 30.83 -19.14
CA ASN A 504 -8.69 32.10 -19.83
C ASN A 504 -8.86 33.26 -18.83
N ASP A 505 -8.62 34.49 -19.27
CA ASP A 505 -8.90 35.71 -18.49
C ASP A 505 -10.42 35.93 -18.35
N ILE A 506 -10.89 36.13 -17.12
CA ILE A 506 -12.32 36.35 -16.80
C ILE A 506 -12.69 37.83 -16.64
N SER A 507 -11.72 38.73 -16.73
CA SER A 507 -11.88 40.18 -16.51
C SER A 507 -12.98 40.76 -17.41
N ASP A 508 -14.01 41.35 -16.78
CA ASP A 508 -15.23 41.87 -17.41
C ASP A 508 -16.04 40.85 -18.26
N VAL A 509 -15.72 39.55 -18.20
CA VAL A 509 -16.47 38.46 -18.87
C VAL A 509 -17.49 37.81 -17.93
N LEU A 510 -17.13 37.59 -16.66
CA LEU A 510 -17.95 36.89 -15.68
C LEU A 510 -18.17 37.75 -14.43
N ASP A 511 -19.43 38.06 -14.10
CA ASP A 511 -19.80 38.70 -12.82
C ASP A 511 -20.23 37.63 -11.81
N LEU A 512 -19.24 36.95 -11.24
CA LEU A 512 -19.43 35.90 -10.24
C LEU A 512 -18.98 36.38 -8.85
N THR A 513 -19.55 35.76 -7.82
CA THR A 513 -19.18 35.94 -6.42
C THR A 513 -18.92 34.57 -5.77
N PHE A 514 -18.36 34.53 -4.55
CA PHE A 514 -18.16 33.28 -3.80
C PHE A 514 -19.47 32.76 -3.17
N SER A 515 -20.51 32.62 -3.99
CA SER A 515 -21.75 31.94 -3.67
C SER A 515 -22.28 31.20 -4.89
N MET A 516 -22.98 30.09 -4.66
CA MET A 516 -23.70 29.36 -5.69
C MET A 516 -25.20 29.57 -5.54
N ASP A 517 -25.89 29.73 -6.66
CA ASP A 517 -27.36 29.63 -6.72
C ASP A 517 -27.83 28.33 -6.05
N ALA A 518 -29.00 28.38 -5.43
CA ALA A 518 -29.58 27.21 -4.80
C ALA A 518 -30.01 26.16 -5.84
N ASP A 519 -29.87 24.89 -5.45
CA ASP A 519 -30.18 23.71 -6.26
C ASP A 519 -31.60 23.77 -6.86
N GLU A 520 -31.76 23.44 -8.15
CA GLU A 520 -33.05 23.57 -8.86
C GLU A 520 -34.15 22.74 -8.19
N GLU A 521 -33.83 21.55 -7.69
CA GLU A 521 -34.79 20.71 -6.98
C GLU A 521 -35.25 21.35 -5.66
N LYS A 522 -34.39 22.13 -4.98
CA LYS A 522 -34.76 22.88 -3.77
C LYS A 522 -35.62 24.10 -4.11
N LEU A 523 -35.32 24.79 -5.23
CA LEU A 523 -36.14 25.88 -5.77
C LEU A 523 -37.55 25.41 -6.20
N ILE A 524 -37.74 24.12 -6.45
CA ILE A 524 -39.03 23.49 -6.79
C ILE A 524 -39.78 23.00 -5.54
N LEU A 525 -39.06 22.47 -4.53
CA LEU A 525 -39.65 21.75 -3.40
C LEU A 525 -39.91 22.61 -2.14
N TYR A 526 -39.33 23.80 -2.03
CA TYR A 526 -39.51 24.73 -0.91
C TYR A 526 -40.10 26.07 -1.37
N GLU A 527 -40.69 26.85 -0.46
CA GLU A 527 -41.13 28.20 -0.81
C GLU A 527 -39.93 29.10 -1.15
N LYS A 528 -40.09 29.98 -2.13
CA LYS A 528 -39.01 30.84 -2.69
C LYS A 528 -38.41 31.86 -1.69
N ALA A 529 -38.85 31.86 -0.44
CA ALA A 529 -38.29 32.65 0.67
C ALA A 529 -37.44 31.81 1.65
N GLU A 530 -37.55 30.48 1.62
CA GLU A 530 -36.72 29.55 2.42
C GLU A 530 -35.44 29.15 1.68
N VAL A 531 -35.42 29.31 0.36
CA VAL A 531 -34.32 28.93 -0.52
C VAL A 531 -33.36 30.10 -0.71
N THR A 532 -32.18 30.02 -0.09
CA THR A 532 -31.12 31.03 -0.21
C THR A 532 -29.85 30.45 -0.83
N ASP A 533 -29.21 31.21 -1.72
CA ASP A 533 -27.92 30.89 -2.34
C ASP A 533 -26.86 30.50 -1.30
N CYS A 534 -26.07 29.46 -1.59
CA CYS A 534 -25.06 28.97 -0.65
C CYS A 534 -23.78 29.79 -0.77
N GLU A 535 -23.37 30.45 0.30
CA GLU A 535 -22.02 31.03 0.37
C GLU A 535 -20.97 29.91 0.36
N LEU A 536 -19.91 30.08 -0.43
CA LEU A 536 -18.79 29.14 -0.55
C LEU A 536 -17.69 29.41 0.48
N ILE A 537 -17.59 30.66 0.92
CA ILE A 537 -16.76 31.16 2.04
C ILE A 537 -17.59 32.19 2.83
N PRO A 538 -17.28 32.47 4.12
CA PRO A 538 -18.06 33.41 4.92
C PRO A 538 -18.18 34.81 4.29
N GLY A 539 -19.41 35.30 4.08
CA GLY A 539 -19.67 36.59 3.41
C GLY A 539 -19.48 36.57 1.89
N GLY A 540 -19.31 35.39 1.30
CA GLY A 540 -18.91 35.17 -0.09
C GLY A 540 -19.77 35.83 -1.16
N ARG A 541 -21.06 36.12 -0.89
CA ARG A 541 -21.92 36.93 -1.77
C ARG A 541 -21.37 38.33 -2.08
N ASN A 542 -20.49 38.85 -1.22
CA ASN A 542 -19.88 40.18 -1.37
C ASN A 542 -18.46 40.13 -1.96
N ILE A 543 -17.92 38.93 -2.18
CA ILE A 543 -16.56 38.70 -2.65
C ILE A 543 -16.65 38.29 -4.12
N ARG A 544 -16.29 39.21 -5.04
CA ARG A 544 -16.28 38.93 -6.48
C ARG A 544 -15.13 37.98 -6.85
N VAL A 545 -15.37 37.15 -7.85
CA VAL A 545 -14.33 36.31 -8.45
C VAL A 545 -13.45 37.17 -9.37
N THR A 546 -12.15 37.02 -9.28
CA THR A 546 -11.13 37.76 -10.05
C THR A 546 -10.01 36.80 -10.48
N GLU A 547 -9.11 37.24 -11.38
CA GLU A 547 -7.97 36.43 -11.84
C GLU A 547 -7.10 35.91 -10.69
N GLU A 548 -6.93 36.71 -9.63
CA GLU A 548 -6.14 36.35 -8.46
C GLU A 548 -6.78 35.25 -7.59
N ASN A 549 -8.12 35.17 -7.55
CA ASN A 549 -8.85 34.29 -6.63
C ASN A 549 -9.66 33.16 -7.31
N LYS A 550 -9.77 33.16 -8.65
CA LYS A 550 -10.55 32.14 -9.39
C LYS A 550 -10.13 30.69 -9.12
N HIS A 551 -8.85 30.48 -8.80
CA HIS A 551 -8.35 29.17 -8.39
C HIS A 551 -8.99 28.69 -7.07
N GLU A 552 -9.13 29.57 -6.07
CA GLU A 552 -9.87 29.22 -4.84
C GLU A 552 -11.37 29.05 -5.13
N TYR A 553 -11.98 29.92 -5.95
CA TYR A 553 -13.39 29.80 -6.31
C TYR A 553 -13.71 28.41 -6.91
N VAL A 554 -12.92 27.96 -7.88
CA VAL A 554 -13.08 26.63 -8.51
C VAL A 554 -12.90 25.49 -7.49
N ASP A 555 -11.93 25.62 -6.57
CA ASP A 555 -11.70 24.66 -5.49
C ASP A 555 -12.89 24.58 -4.51
N ARG A 556 -13.47 25.73 -4.11
CA ARG A 556 -14.63 25.81 -3.21
C ARG A 556 -15.90 25.28 -3.87
N VAL A 557 -16.09 25.57 -5.16
CA VAL A 557 -17.18 25.00 -5.97
C VAL A 557 -17.06 23.48 -6.03
N ALA A 558 -15.86 22.95 -6.24
CA ALA A 558 -15.61 21.51 -6.21
C ALA A 558 -15.87 20.89 -4.83
N GLU A 559 -15.38 21.50 -3.74
CA GLU A 559 -15.70 21.06 -2.37
C GLU A 559 -17.21 21.05 -2.13
N HIS A 560 -17.93 22.10 -2.56
CA HIS A 560 -19.36 22.22 -2.34
C HIS A 560 -20.15 21.11 -3.07
N ARG A 561 -20.02 21.01 -4.40
CA ARG A 561 -20.80 20.06 -5.21
C ARG A 561 -20.43 18.60 -4.92
N LEU A 562 -19.16 18.31 -4.64
CA LEU A 562 -18.67 16.94 -4.46
C LEU A 562 -18.67 16.46 -3.00
N THR A 563 -18.76 17.37 -2.02
CA THR A 563 -18.59 17.03 -0.59
C THR A 563 -19.69 17.63 0.28
N THR A 564 -19.87 18.95 0.25
CA THR A 564 -20.70 19.66 1.25
C THR A 564 -22.17 19.28 1.18
N ALA A 565 -22.73 19.14 -0.03
CA ALA A 565 -24.11 18.72 -0.25
C ALA A 565 -24.44 17.29 0.25
N ILE A 566 -23.42 16.44 0.45
CA ILE A 566 -23.55 15.03 0.87
C ILE A 566 -22.70 14.67 2.11
N ARG A 567 -22.22 15.67 2.85
CA ARG A 567 -21.28 15.49 3.97
C ARG A 567 -21.85 14.61 5.11
N PRO A 568 -23.13 14.73 5.53
CA PRO A 568 -23.74 13.80 6.48
C PRO A 568 -23.76 12.34 5.99
N GLN A 569 -24.09 12.13 4.72
CA GLN A 569 -24.17 10.82 4.07
C GLN A 569 -22.79 10.15 4.00
N ILE A 570 -21.77 10.91 3.59
CA ILE A 570 -20.36 10.48 3.60
C ILE A 570 -19.96 10.10 5.03
N ASN A 571 -20.12 11.00 6.00
CA ASN A 571 -19.69 10.77 7.38
C ASN A 571 -20.32 9.50 7.99
N ALA A 572 -21.61 9.28 7.77
CA ALA A 572 -22.30 8.08 8.24
C ALA A 572 -21.77 6.80 7.56
N PHE A 573 -21.54 6.81 6.24
CA PHE A 573 -20.89 5.69 5.55
C PHE A 573 -19.50 5.39 6.12
N LEU A 574 -18.66 6.43 6.32
CA LEU A 574 -17.31 6.27 6.87
C LEU A 574 -17.33 5.71 8.28
N GLU A 575 -18.28 6.15 9.13
CA GLU A 575 -18.49 5.59 10.47
C GLU A 575 -18.75 4.07 10.41
N GLY A 576 -19.58 3.62 9.46
CA GLY A 576 -19.88 2.20 9.28
C GLY A 576 -18.74 1.38 8.66
N PHE A 577 -17.97 1.98 7.76
CA PHE A 577 -16.84 1.34 7.08
C PHE A 577 -15.63 1.14 8.02
N ASN A 578 -15.29 2.18 8.77
CA ASN A 578 -14.13 2.22 9.66
C ASN A 578 -14.28 1.35 10.92
N GLU A 579 -15.49 0.88 11.25
CA GLU A 579 -15.71 -0.14 12.29
C GLU A 579 -15.02 -1.49 11.99
N LEU A 580 -14.76 -1.78 10.71
CA LEU A 580 -14.17 -3.05 10.26
C LEU A 580 -12.82 -2.89 9.55
N ILE A 581 -12.63 -1.81 8.80
CA ILE A 581 -11.44 -1.56 7.98
C ILE A 581 -10.66 -0.36 8.54
N PRO A 582 -9.42 -0.54 9.06
CA PRO A 582 -8.59 0.57 9.53
C PRO A 582 -8.21 1.52 8.40
N ARG A 583 -8.22 2.83 8.67
CA ARG A 583 -7.96 3.86 7.65
C ARG A 583 -6.54 3.75 7.06
N GLU A 584 -5.57 3.45 7.92
CA GLU A 584 -4.15 3.30 7.58
C GLU A 584 -3.91 2.07 6.69
N LEU A 585 -4.84 1.11 6.71
CA LEU A 585 -4.76 -0.11 5.91
C LEU A 585 -5.46 0.03 4.55
N ILE A 586 -6.47 0.90 4.43
CA ILE A 586 -7.12 1.20 3.14
C ILE A 586 -6.39 2.32 2.36
N SER A 587 -5.71 3.24 3.05
CA SER A 587 -4.99 4.37 2.42
C SER A 587 -3.76 3.99 1.60
N ILE A 588 -3.43 2.70 1.47
CA ILE A 588 -2.40 2.21 0.53
C ILE A 588 -2.92 2.10 -0.91
N PHE A 589 -4.24 2.16 -1.12
CA PHE A 589 -4.88 2.12 -2.43
C PHE A 589 -5.25 3.54 -2.89
N ASN A 590 -5.18 3.79 -4.20
CA ASN A 590 -5.87 4.94 -4.79
C ASN A 590 -7.34 4.61 -5.12
N ASP A 591 -8.10 5.58 -5.62
CA ASP A 591 -9.53 5.44 -5.91
C ASP A 591 -9.85 4.38 -6.99
N LYS A 592 -8.97 4.20 -7.98
CA LYS A 592 -9.10 3.17 -9.03
C LYS A 592 -8.84 1.78 -8.46
N GLU A 593 -7.82 1.65 -7.62
CA GLU A 593 -7.53 0.40 -6.92
C GLU A 593 -8.60 0.05 -5.89
N LEU A 594 -9.23 1.04 -5.24
CA LEU A 594 -10.33 0.82 -4.29
C LEU A 594 -11.59 0.29 -4.98
N GLU A 595 -11.92 0.79 -6.18
CA GLU A 595 -12.98 0.19 -7.02
C GLU A 595 -12.67 -1.28 -7.33
N LEU A 596 -11.44 -1.59 -7.75
CA LEU A 596 -11.01 -2.96 -8.08
C LEU A 596 -10.89 -3.87 -6.83
N LEU A 597 -10.77 -3.30 -5.64
CA LEU A 597 -10.75 -4.02 -4.36
C LEU A 597 -12.17 -4.40 -3.91
N ILE A 598 -13.15 -3.52 -4.11
CA ILE A 598 -14.56 -3.70 -3.75
C ILE A 598 -15.32 -4.52 -4.79
N SER A 599 -15.17 -4.18 -6.07
CA SER A 599 -15.95 -4.74 -7.19
C SER A 599 -15.23 -5.91 -7.87
N GLY A 600 -13.89 -5.94 -7.76
CA GLY A 600 -13.02 -6.94 -8.35
C GLY A 600 -12.35 -6.50 -9.65
N LEU A 601 -11.52 -7.38 -10.20
CA LEU A 601 -11.00 -7.25 -11.56
C LEU A 601 -12.03 -7.82 -12.54
N PRO A 602 -12.51 -7.04 -13.53
CA PRO A 602 -13.36 -7.56 -14.60
C PRO A 602 -12.58 -8.55 -15.47
N ASP A 603 -13.30 -9.44 -16.16
CA ASP A 603 -12.75 -10.09 -17.36
C ASP A 603 -13.17 -9.25 -18.57
N ILE A 604 -12.21 -8.81 -19.36
CA ILE A 604 -12.42 -7.86 -20.46
C ILE A 604 -12.12 -8.56 -21.78
N ASP A 605 -13.16 -8.79 -22.56
CA ASP A 605 -13.02 -9.22 -23.95
C ASP A 605 -12.58 -8.02 -24.80
N LEU A 606 -11.33 -8.06 -25.27
CA LEU A 606 -10.77 -7.01 -26.11
C LEU A 606 -11.11 -7.18 -27.59
N ASP A 607 -11.51 -8.37 -28.04
CA ASP A 607 -11.95 -8.59 -29.41
C ASP A 607 -13.39 -8.06 -29.60
N ASP A 608 -14.25 -8.19 -28.59
CA ASP A 608 -15.55 -7.51 -28.53
C ASP A 608 -15.41 -5.98 -28.45
N LEU A 609 -14.57 -5.47 -27.53
CA LEU A 609 -14.30 -4.02 -27.43
C LEU A 609 -13.81 -3.45 -28.77
N LYS A 610 -12.84 -4.13 -29.40
CA LYS A 610 -12.27 -3.75 -30.70
C LYS A 610 -13.28 -3.80 -31.85
N THR A 611 -14.20 -4.77 -31.82
CA THR A 611 -15.30 -4.90 -32.79
C THR A 611 -16.31 -3.75 -32.63
N ASN A 612 -16.51 -3.26 -31.41
CA ASN A 612 -17.38 -2.14 -31.09
C ASN A 612 -16.64 -0.78 -30.97
N THR A 613 -15.41 -0.66 -31.50
CA THR A 613 -14.64 0.59 -31.48
C THR A 613 -14.89 1.45 -32.72
N GLU A 614 -15.12 2.74 -32.53
CA GLU A 614 -15.21 3.75 -33.60
C GLU A 614 -13.90 4.56 -33.73
N TYR A 615 -13.63 5.09 -34.93
CA TYR A 615 -12.35 5.74 -35.25
C TYR A 615 -12.56 7.10 -35.93
N SER A 616 -11.92 8.13 -35.40
CA SER A 616 -12.01 9.52 -35.88
C SER A 616 -10.61 10.06 -36.19
N GLY A 617 -10.38 10.51 -37.42
CA GLY A 617 -9.05 10.91 -37.92
C GLY A 617 -8.05 9.75 -38.11
N TYR A 618 -8.39 8.54 -37.68
CA TYR A 618 -7.67 7.28 -37.92
C TYR A 618 -8.53 6.25 -38.66
N SER A 619 -7.93 5.11 -38.97
CA SER A 619 -8.61 3.92 -39.50
C SER A 619 -8.04 2.65 -38.84
N ILE A 620 -8.73 1.51 -38.99
CA ILE A 620 -8.24 0.19 -38.56
C ILE A 620 -6.91 -0.19 -39.26
N ALA A 621 -6.61 0.42 -40.42
CA ALA A 621 -5.36 0.23 -41.16
C ALA A 621 -4.23 1.18 -40.72
N SER A 622 -4.47 2.14 -39.82
CA SER A 622 -3.46 3.08 -39.35
C SER A 622 -2.45 2.38 -38.41
N PRO A 623 -1.12 2.52 -38.61
CA PRO A 623 -0.12 1.81 -37.80
C PRO A 623 -0.27 2.03 -36.28
N VAL A 624 -0.56 3.27 -35.87
CA VAL A 624 -0.81 3.65 -34.46
C VAL A 624 -1.98 2.86 -33.85
N VAL A 625 -3.04 2.59 -34.63
CA VAL A 625 -4.20 1.78 -34.18
C VAL A 625 -3.82 0.29 -34.08
N GLN A 626 -3.00 -0.21 -35.00
CA GLN A 626 -2.53 -1.61 -34.95
C GLN A 626 -1.63 -1.83 -33.74
N TRP A 627 -0.65 -0.94 -33.52
CA TRP A 627 0.21 -0.92 -32.34
C TRP A 627 -0.58 -0.82 -31.05
N PHE A 628 -1.57 0.09 -30.97
CA PHE A 628 -2.47 0.23 -29.82
C PHE A 628 -3.13 -1.11 -29.45
N TRP A 629 -3.74 -1.81 -30.41
CA TRP A 629 -4.39 -3.10 -30.14
C TRP A 629 -3.40 -4.21 -29.77
N GLU A 630 -2.22 -4.25 -30.38
CA GLU A 630 -1.16 -5.20 -29.99
C GLU A 630 -0.68 -4.97 -28.56
N ILE A 631 -0.56 -3.70 -28.14
CA ILE A 631 -0.13 -3.30 -26.80
C ILE A 631 -1.21 -3.63 -25.76
N VAL A 632 -2.46 -3.20 -26.01
CA VAL A 632 -3.58 -3.45 -25.09
C VAL A 632 -3.92 -4.94 -25.00
N GLN A 633 -3.70 -5.74 -26.05
CA GLN A 633 -3.84 -7.19 -25.95
C GLN A 633 -2.81 -7.82 -25.00
N GLY A 634 -1.57 -7.31 -24.98
CA GLY A 634 -0.48 -7.74 -24.10
C GLY A 634 -0.52 -7.20 -22.66
N PHE A 635 -1.47 -6.32 -22.32
CA PHE A 635 -1.67 -5.81 -20.96
C PHE A 635 -1.99 -6.91 -19.95
N SER A 636 -1.61 -6.72 -18.68
CA SER A 636 -2.07 -7.58 -17.59
C SER A 636 -3.59 -7.40 -17.36
N LYS A 637 -4.22 -8.32 -16.61
CA LYS A 637 -5.64 -8.14 -16.23
C LYS A 637 -5.88 -6.84 -15.43
N GLU A 638 -4.87 -6.37 -14.69
CA GLU A 638 -4.96 -5.08 -14.00
C GLU A 638 -4.87 -3.90 -14.97
N ASP A 639 -3.95 -3.95 -15.93
CA ASP A 639 -3.76 -2.86 -16.88
C ASP A 639 -4.92 -2.74 -17.88
N LYS A 640 -5.56 -3.86 -18.25
CA LYS A 640 -6.84 -3.85 -18.98
C LYS A 640 -7.95 -3.17 -18.16
N ALA A 641 -8.01 -3.43 -16.85
CA ALA A 641 -8.98 -2.78 -15.97
C ALA A 641 -8.67 -1.28 -15.76
N ARG A 642 -7.41 -0.89 -15.55
CA ARG A 642 -6.95 0.51 -15.49
C ARG A 642 -7.24 1.27 -16.79
N PHE A 643 -7.03 0.62 -17.93
CA PHE A 643 -7.37 1.15 -19.24
C PHE A 643 -8.89 1.38 -19.40
N LEU A 644 -9.72 0.40 -19.01
CA LEU A 644 -11.19 0.57 -19.04
C LEU A 644 -11.65 1.71 -18.11
N GLN A 645 -11.09 1.79 -16.90
CA GLN A 645 -11.32 2.90 -15.96
C GLN A 645 -10.87 4.25 -16.52
N PHE A 646 -9.78 4.29 -17.29
CA PHE A 646 -9.26 5.50 -17.92
C PHE A 646 -10.16 6.01 -19.05
N VAL A 647 -10.70 5.12 -19.90
CA VAL A 647 -11.51 5.53 -21.06
C VAL A 647 -13.02 5.59 -20.82
N THR A 648 -13.56 4.91 -19.79
CA THR A 648 -15.02 4.91 -19.46
C THR A 648 -15.36 5.46 -18.07
N GLY A 649 -14.34 5.69 -17.22
CA GLY A 649 -14.50 6.15 -15.85
C GLY A 649 -14.66 5.03 -14.81
N THR A 650 -14.98 3.80 -15.20
CA THR A 650 -15.26 2.65 -14.31
C THR A 650 -14.59 1.36 -14.81
N SER A 651 -14.46 0.35 -13.95
CA SER A 651 -14.09 -1.01 -14.34
C SER A 651 -15.29 -1.88 -14.78
N LYS A 652 -16.52 -1.35 -14.75
CA LYS A 652 -17.74 -2.09 -15.09
C LYS A 652 -17.85 -2.35 -16.60
N VAL A 653 -17.94 -3.63 -16.98
CA VAL A 653 -18.30 -4.06 -18.34
C VAL A 653 -19.83 -4.20 -18.44
N PRO A 654 -20.49 -3.75 -19.53
CA PRO A 654 -21.93 -3.98 -19.71
C PRO A 654 -22.26 -5.47 -19.83
N LEU A 655 -23.45 -5.88 -19.35
CA LEU A 655 -23.83 -7.29 -19.31
C LEU A 655 -23.93 -7.94 -20.71
N GLU A 656 -24.39 -7.18 -21.69
CA GLU A 656 -24.56 -7.61 -23.09
C GLU A 656 -23.31 -7.31 -23.97
N GLY A 657 -22.18 -6.96 -23.36
CA GLY A 657 -20.93 -6.61 -24.07
C GLY A 657 -20.80 -5.14 -24.47
N PHE A 658 -19.70 -4.81 -25.16
CA PHE A 658 -19.30 -3.43 -25.47
C PHE A 658 -20.15 -2.76 -26.56
N SER A 659 -21.10 -3.46 -27.20
CA SER A 659 -22.10 -2.84 -28.07
C SER A 659 -23.06 -1.94 -27.29
N GLU A 660 -23.39 -2.30 -26.05
CA GLU A 660 -24.34 -1.59 -25.17
C GLU A 660 -23.64 -0.61 -24.20
N LEU A 661 -22.42 -0.19 -24.52
CA LEU A 661 -21.67 0.78 -23.72
C LEU A 661 -22.40 2.14 -23.71
N GLN A 662 -22.60 2.72 -22.52
CA GLN A 662 -23.31 3.98 -22.33
C GLN A 662 -22.34 5.15 -22.11
N GLY A 663 -22.73 6.33 -22.61
CA GLY A 663 -22.14 7.63 -22.30
C GLY A 663 -23.21 8.59 -21.78
N ILE A 664 -22.88 9.87 -21.60
CA ILE A 664 -23.80 10.85 -21.01
C ILE A 664 -25.08 11.12 -21.83
N SER A 665 -25.07 10.80 -23.13
CA SER A 665 -26.21 10.97 -24.03
C SER A 665 -26.94 9.67 -24.37
N GLY A 666 -26.74 8.61 -23.59
CA GLY A 666 -27.21 7.24 -23.89
C GLY A 666 -26.15 6.38 -24.59
N PRO A 667 -26.53 5.43 -25.46
CA PRO A 667 -25.59 4.49 -26.08
C PRO A 667 -24.45 5.19 -26.83
N GLN A 668 -23.22 4.95 -26.40
CA GLN A 668 -22.01 5.59 -26.89
C GLN A 668 -20.85 4.59 -26.84
N ARG A 669 -20.46 4.09 -28.01
CA ARG A 669 -19.33 3.17 -28.18
C ARG A 669 -18.01 3.80 -27.76
N PHE A 670 -17.05 2.93 -27.44
CA PHE A 670 -15.65 3.31 -27.27
C PHE A 670 -15.11 3.87 -28.60
N GLN A 671 -14.41 5.00 -28.54
CA GLN A 671 -13.97 5.72 -29.74
C GLN A 671 -12.53 6.23 -29.62
N ILE A 672 -11.73 6.03 -30.67
CA ILE A 672 -10.34 6.49 -30.75
C ILE A 672 -10.24 7.66 -31.73
N HIS A 673 -9.91 8.84 -31.21
CA HIS A 673 -9.73 10.07 -31.98
C HIS A 673 -8.25 10.36 -32.20
N LYS A 674 -7.90 10.91 -33.35
CA LYS A 674 -6.55 11.39 -33.64
C LYS A 674 -6.29 12.72 -32.92
N ALA A 675 -5.44 12.68 -31.90
CA ALA A 675 -4.99 13.89 -31.22
C ALA A 675 -4.00 14.67 -32.11
N TYR A 676 -4.42 15.83 -32.62
CA TYR A 676 -3.56 16.72 -33.40
C TYR A 676 -2.70 17.57 -32.47
N GLY A 677 -1.39 17.28 -32.41
CA GLY A 677 -0.48 17.99 -31.51
C GLY A 677 0.92 17.38 -31.49
N SER A 678 1.65 17.62 -30.40
CA SER A 678 2.98 17.05 -30.19
C SER A 678 2.90 15.57 -29.83
N THR A 679 3.76 14.75 -30.45
CA THR A 679 3.94 13.32 -30.09
C THR A 679 4.62 13.12 -28.72
N ASN A 680 4.99 14.22 -28.04
CA ASN A 680 5.43 14.19 -26.64
C ASN A 680 4.26 14.31 -25.65
N HIS A 681 3.02 14.55 -26.10
CA HIS A 681 1.85 14.52 -25.25
C HIS A 681 1.48 13.06 -24.89
N LEU A 682 0.80 12.89 -23.77
CA LEU A 682 0.17 11.61 -23.40
C LEU A 682 -1.19 11.47 -24.11
N PRO A 683 -1.75 10.26 -24.23
CA PRO A 683 -3.15 10.11 -24.60
C PRO A 683 -4.04 10.76 -23.54
N SER A 684 -5.06 11.48 -23.96
CA SER A 684 -6.12 11.99 -23.06
C SER A 684 -7.39 11.16 -23.24
N ALA A 685 -8.26 11.16 -22.23
CA ALA A 685 -9.53 10.44 -22.29
C ALA A 685 -10.68 11.32 -21.78
N HIS A 686 -11.84 11.18 -22.42
CA HIS A 686 -13.09 11.82 -22.01
C HIS A 686 -14.13 10.74 -21.73
N THR A 687 -14.19 10.33 -20.46
CA THR A 687 -14.94 9.17 -19.97
C THR A 687 -16.43 9.22 -20.29
N CYS A 688 -17.05 10.40 -20.18
CA CYS A 688 -18.46 10.61 -20.48
C CYS A 688 -18.84 10.43 -21.97
N PHE A 689 -17.85 10.34 -22.87
CA PHE A 689 -18.03 10.01 -24.29
C PHE A 689 -17.35 8.69 -24.68
N ASN A 690 -16.84 7.92 -23.70
CA ASN A 690 -16.01 6.73 -23.93
C ASN A 690 -14.87 6.96 -24.95
N GLN A 691 -14.23 8.14 -24.88
CA GLN A 691 -13.30 8.63 -25.91
C GLN A 691 -11.85 8.57 -25.43
N LEU A 692 -10.96 8.08 -26.31
CA LEU A 692 -9.50 8.14 -26.19
C LEU A 692 -8.93 9.02 -27.32
N ASP A 693 -8.28 10.12 -26.95
CA ASP A 693 -7.52 10.96 -27.87
C ASP A 693 -6.08 10.43 -27.93
N LEU A 694 -5.67 9.93 -29.10
CA LEU A 694 -4.41 9.22 -29.28
C LEU A 694 -3.48 9.99 -30.24
N PRO A 695 -2.35 10.55 -29.76
CA PRO A 695 -1.35 11.19 -30.61
C PRO A 695 -0.74 10.24 -31.65
N GLU A 696 -0.27 10.79 -32.77
CA GLU A 696 0.34 10.01 -33.86
C GLU A 696 1.82 9.68 -33.54
N TYR A 697 2.03 8.84 -32.53
CA TYR A 697 3.35 8.41 -32.07
C TYR A 697 4.19 7.78 -33.20
N THR A 698 5.50 7.98 -33.14
CA THR A 698 6.41 7.59 -34.23
C THR A 698 6.87 6.14 -34.15
N SER A 699 6.68 5.47 -33.02
CA SER A 699 6.97 4.04 -32.84
C SER A 699 6.00 3.37 -31.87
N LYS A 700 5.97 2.02 -31.91
CA LYS A 700 5.17 1.19 -31.01
C LYS A 700 5.64 1.34 -29.56
N GLU A 701 6.94 1.43 -29.34
CA GLU A 701 7.57 1.57 -28.02
C GLU A 701 7.18 2.90 -27.37
N GLN A 702 7.15 3.99 -28.15
CA GLN A 702 6.65 5.29 -27.69
C GLN A 702 5.17 5.22 -27.31
N LEU A 703 4.32 4.58 -28.12
CA LEU A 703 2.91 4.37 -27.79
C LEU A 703 2.76 3.57 -26.48
N GLN A 704 3.52 2.48 -26.34
CA GLN A 704 3.49 1.62 -25.16
C GLN A 704 3.92 2.35 -23.89
N GLU A 705 5.03 3.09 -23.93
CA GLU A 705 5.48 3.97 -22.84
C GLU A 705 4.35 4.94 -22.44
N ARG A 706 3.84 5.70 -23.41
CA ARG A 706 2.92 6.82 -23.15
C ARG A 706 1.52 6.37 -22.73
N LEU A 707 1.03 5.25 -23.26
CA LEU A 707 -0.25 4.67 -22.85
C LEU A 707 -0.16 4.02 -21.46
N LEU A 708 0.93 3.29 -21.16
CA LEU A 708 1.16 2.76 -19.81
C LEU A 708 1.31 3.88 -18.80
N LEU A 709 2.01 4.97 -19.15
CA LEU A 709 2.14 6.14 -18.29
C LEU A 709 0.78 6.78 -18.03
N ALA A 710 -0.04 7.03 -19.06
CA ALA A 710 -1.37 7.63 -18.89
C ALA A 710 -2.29 6.81 -17.98
N ILE A 711 -2.38 5.48 -18.15
CA ILE A 711 -3.27 4.66 -17.30
C ILE A 711 -2.75 4.51 -15.84
N HIS A 712 -1.47 4.79 -15.58
CA HIS A 712 -0.86 4.75 -14.25
C HIS A 712 -0.69 6.11 -13.56
N GLU A 713 -0.60 7.21 -14.31
CA GLU A 713 -0.34 8.58 -13.80
C GLU A 713 -1.54 9.52 -13.92
N ALA A 714 -2.57 9.19 -14.69
CA ALA A 714 -3.88 9.87 -14.64
C ALA A 714 -4.67 9.56 -13.35
N ASN A 715 -3.96 9.42 -12.23
CA ASN A 715 -4.43 9.22 -10.86
C ASN A 715 -4.26 10.50 -10.02
N GLU A 716 -3.24 11.31 -10.33
CA GLU A 716 -2.87 12.51 -9.55
C GLU A 716 -3.20 13.81 -10.33
N GLY A 717 -3.27 13.73 -11.66
CA GLY A 717 -3.35 14.91 -12.54
C GLY A 717 -1.98 15.59 -12.68
N PHE A 718 -1.79 16.40 -13.72
CA PHE A 718 -0.51 17.11 -13.93
C PHE A 718 -0.42 18.37 -13.08
N GLY A 719 -0.36 18.16 -11.76
CA GLY A 719 -0.01 19.16 -10.78
C GLY A 719 1.47 19.56 -10.90
N PHE A 720 1.78 20.44 -11.84
CA PHE A 720 3.00 21.24 -11.79
C PHE A 720 2.85 22.30 -10.69
N GLY A 721 3.22 21.93 -9.46
CA GLY A 721 3.31 22.80 -8.28
C GLY A 721 4.67 22.67 -7.62
#